data_AF-A0A1Z4LQL2-F1
#
_entry.id   AF-A0A1Z4LQL2-F1
#
_cell.length_a   1.000
_cell.length_b   1.000
_cell.length_c   1.000
_cell.angle_alpha   90.00
_cell.angle_beta   90.00
_cell.angle_gamma   90.00
#
_symmetry.space_group_name_H-M   'P 1'
#
loop_
_entity.id
_entity.type
_entity.pdbx_description
1 polymer ?
#
loop_
_entity_poly.entity_id
_entity_poly.type
_entity_poly.pdbx_seq_one_letter_code
_entity_poly.pdbx_strand_id
1 'polypeptide(L)'
;MNKAIDPKLQEKITQWKKDLAELGKRNRLLHFQKEKKSTTEIPIAAAEIFEKLVIGEQPIPLNNLVDDDIDNRTINNNLTELYKGARDIFEQKGVKVLFLALGTLKWNFKDKPRDEIISPIILVPVELNKPSRKKEYELLSTDESIFINPALNLKLKYDYGIILNEEIDINKDLDYQKLLDRISQNEDISKRINDNNWEIEENIYLGLFDRKKVSMIKDLEYLEQQKDDRINNSILLGLANNREPYELSTPEIIPVENLDDCILPSSVLQILEADSSQQQVIEAAISGMSFIVQGPPGTGKSQTIVNLIAELIGQNKKVLVVAEKPVALQVVFDRLDKSGLEEAIINFSNKDIAKKSNFAKYLKNYRKDYEHICEEFDLNYIFYELTSSREILNKHSKILHKKWKPIEKSAFELYGELLKLQRECNHDVRFTFRNIHKWSYIQLVQAKKLIDKLVQYYPFIKCQQKTVWQQSNLTTLNSQKREEIYEGIDKLSQHIKLVRETGNKLAVLINKQTPQTLEELDFIFNAGYHIANFPLDKGRVREKGEFEDVFVQTTGFIDIPKVPKFWISNPNIKLLWQRLSELENDFNLQQEYYNYLVSKYDSSFFSQNLQAVLSICKQWNIFSWFSYKYWEDKRKILEYRKSKKFCSDEQIINDLEKAVRLQRIDYKFTDDSYRPRIAFENFFIGDKPDLFSIKLALVWFDELLQYKLSKKSISELISSENSRRELKNTLEKLNWQKHLTEINNEFNILRDFFDYPEKIINGSNSYFQNIPIDEIENFLETAANELDLFREWLDYQKNLNQLERMGLESFLDKIKESDASPSVWSTIFEKKFYYYWLQYIYDNSTELRCFNSKIHEDTITKFSQCKKGQNIKEIEKVTELALCHVQQNINLSLGIIAFSKKQASAIQKKIEELSQDNDELAEFCRDDSEKFFVKNLENVQGDEADVIILSFGYGRDKEGKFERKFGPINSQGGERRLNVAITRAKHKLILVASITPDMLSGVYSEGVICFKEYFEYIQQVEREKTEETNSLISSSNSLLVQDIAYALQKEGYEVETSLGASSYPIDLAVKNKQQINEFILGIECDGFTYNKYSTARDRDRLRRMVLEKMNWQIHRIWSKEWYHNREVQINLLLELLKQLEVQK
;
A
#
# COMPACT_ATOMS: atom_id res chain seq x y z
N MET A 1 -45.10 -39.89 18.68
CA MET A 1 -45.50 -39.50 20.05
C MET A 1 -46.26 -38.19 19.86
N ASN A 2 -47.55 -38.10 20.17
CA ASN A 2 -48.26 -36.82 20.08
C ASN A 2 -47.67 -35.88 21.13
N LYS A 3 -46.72 -35.02 20.73
CA LYS A 3 -46.22 -33.97 21.61
C LYS A 3 -47.37 -33.00 21.88
N ALA A 4 -47.59 -32.69 23.16
CA ALA A 4 -48.46 -31.60 23.54
C ALA A 4 -47.96 -30.29 22.92
N ILE A 5 -48.87 -29.36 22.65
CA ILE A 5 -48.55 -28.00 22.22
C ILE A 5 -47.67 -27.37 23.31
N ASP A 6 -46.59 -26.69 22.92
CA ASP A 6 -45.75 -25.95 23.86
C ASP A 6 -46.62 -24.97 24.69
N PRO A 7 -46.51 -24.96 26.03
CA PRO A 7 -47.34 -24.11 26.89
C PRO A 7 -47.30 -22.62 26.52
N LYS A 8 -46.14 -22.09 26.09
CA LYS A 8 -46.01 -20.69 25.68
C LYS A 8 -46.74 -20.42 24.37
N LEU A 9 -46.69 -21.38 23.44
CA LEU A 9 -47.44 -21.29 22.19
C LEU A 9 -48.96 -21.35 22.44
N GLN A 10 -49.40 -22.22 23.35
CA GLN A 10 -50.82 -22.33 23.72
C GLN A 10 -51.37 -21.05 24.36
N GLU A 11 -50.61 -20.42 25.27
CA GLU A 11 -50.94 -19.12 25.84
C GLU A 11 -51.03 -18.05 24.75
N LYS A 12 -50.07 -18.03 23.83
CA LYS A 12 -50.04 -17.06 22.73
C LYS A 12 -51.21 -17.20 21.75
N ILE A 13 -51.58 -18.43 21.40
CA ILE A 13 -52.76 -18.71 20.56
C ILE A 13 -54.04 -18.21 21.24
N THR A 14 -54.17 -18.42 22.56
CA THR A 14 -55.30 -17.91 23.34
C THR A 14 -55.39 -16.38 23.28
N GLN A 15 -54.25 -15.69 23.42
CA GLN A 15 -54.17 -14.25 23.31
C GLN A 15 -54.55 -13.75 21.89
N TRP A 16 -54.01 -14.37 20.83
CA TRP A 16 -54.34 -13.99 19.44
C TRP A 16 -55.83 -14.13 19.13
N LYS A 17 -56.48 -15.20 19.60
CA LYS A 17 -57.94 -15.37 19.44
C LYS A 17 -58.72 -14.25 20.13
N LYS A 18 -58.31 -13.86 21.34
CA LYS A 18 -58.93 -12.75 22.09
C LYS A 18 -58.80 -11.42 21.35
N ASP A 19 -57.60 -11.10 20.85
CA ASP A 19 -57.33 -9.87 20.10
C ASP A 19 -58.13 -9.80 18.79
N LEU A 20 -58.30 -10.95 18.10
CA LEU A 20 -59.14 -11.06 16.90
C LEU A 20 -60.64 -10.92 17.20
N ALA A 21 -61.09 -11.33 18.40
CA ALA A 21 -62.48 -11.27 18.85
C ALA A 21 -62.92 -9.87 19.35
N GLU A 22 -61.98 -8.96 19.66
CA GLU A 22 -62.30 -7.54 19.94
C GLU A 22 -62.70 -6.81 18.64
N LEU A 23 -64.00 -6.89 18.35
CA LEU A 23 -64.63 -6.31 17.18
C LEU A 23 -65.11 -4.90 17.53
N GLY A 24 -64.24 -3.89 17.39
CA GLY A 24 -64.57 -2.49 17.72
C GLY A 24 -65.80 -1.94 16.96
N LYS A 25 -66.29 -0.74 17.34
CA LYS A 25 -67.51 -0.07 16.80
C LYS A 25 -67.60 0.05 15.27
N ARG A 26 -66.52 -0.26 14.55
CA ARG A 26 -66.43 -0.25 13.08
C ARG A 26 -66.79 -1.60 12.42
N ASN A 27 -66.93 -2.69 13.19
CA ASN A 27 -67.31 -3.99 12.62
C ASN A 27 -68.81 -4.01 12.28
N ARG A 28 -69.13 -3.93 10.99
CA ARG A 28 -70.51 -3.92 10.46
C ARG A 28 -71.25 -5.24 10.62
N LEU A 29 -70.52 -6.33 10.89
CA LEU A 29 -71.13 -7.60 11.28
C LEU A 29 -71.73 -7.54 12.69
N LEU A 30 -71.33 -6.59 13.55
CA LEU A 30 -71.95 -6.41 14.88
C LEU A 30 -72.72 -5.08 15.00
N HIS A 31 -72.20 -4.02 14.39
CA HIS A 31 -72.77 -2.68 14.43
C HIS A 31 -73.29 -2.30 13.03
N PHE A 32 -74.36 -2.97 12.61
CA PHE A 32 -75.01 -2.72 11.34
C PHE A 32 -75.71 -1.37 11.35
N GLN A 33 -75.64 -0.67 10.21
CA GLN A 33 -76.21 0.66 10.06
C GLN A 33 -77.09 0.67 8.80
N LYS A 34 -78.39 0.87 9.02
CA LYS A 34 -79.44 0.81 7.98
C LYS A 34 -79.29 1.93 6.94
N GLU A 35 -79.04 3.16 7.38
CA GLU A 35 -78.99 4.36 6.52
C GLU A 35 -77.55 4.82 6.21
N LYS A 36 -76.85 4.14 5.29
CA LYS A 36 -75.52 4.55 4.82
C LYS A 36 -75.35 4.32 3.32
N LYS A 37 -74.51 5.15 2.68
CA LYS A 37 -74.14 5.02 1.25
C LYS A 37 -73.59 3.64 0.84
N SER A 38 -73.09 2.86 1.81
CA SER A 38 -72.48 1.55 1.61
C SER A 38 -73.37 0.37 2.03
N THR A 39 -74.67 0.62 2.13
CA THR A 39 -75.70 -0.35 2.46
C THR A 39 -76.94 0.03 1.66
N THR A 40 -77.72 -0.93 1.16
CA THR A 40 -78.96 -0.63 0.44
C THR A 40 -80.02 -1.63 0.83
N GLU A 41 -81.17 -1.15 1.28
CA GLU A 41 -82.32 -2.00 1.53
C GLU A 41 -82.92 -2.46 0.20
N ILE A 42 -83.23 -3.75 0.11
CA ILE A 42 -83.87 -4.34 -1.06
C ILE A 42 -85.32 -4.63 -0.68
N PRO A 43 -86.31 -3.92 -1.25
CA PRO A 43 -87.72 -4.03 -0.89
C PRO A 43 -88.38 -5.23 -1.60
N ILE A 44 -87.77 -6.42 -1.46
CA ILE A 44 -88.29 -7.71 -1.93
C ILE A 44 -88.48 -8.58 -0.69
N ALA A 45 -89.40 -9.55 -0.69
CA ALA A 45 -89.52 -10.48 0.42
C ALA A 45 -88.29 -11.40 0.52
N ALA A 46 -87.78 -11.63 1.74
CA ALA A 46 -86.54 -12.39 1.94
C ALA A 46 -86.64 -13.86 1.50
N ALA A 47 -87.82 -14.47 1.67
CA ALA A 47 -88.11 -15.79 1.13
C ALA A 47 -88.05 -15.83 -0.41
N GLU A 48 -88.59 -14.81 -1.08
CA GLU A 48 -88.62 -14.74 -2.55
C GLU A 48 -87.22 -14.55 -3.15
N ILE A 49 -86.40 -13.66 -2.56
CA ILE A 49 -85.03 -13.44 -3.05
C ILE A 49 -84.16 -14.68 -2.82
N PHE A 50 -84.34 -15.39 -1.69
CA PHE A 50 -83.60 -16.60 -1.37
C PHE A 50 -83.94 -17.72 -2.35
N GLU A 51 -85.23 -17.94 -2.64
CA GLU A 51 -85.65 -18.96 -3.61
C GLU A 51 -85.10 -18.68 -5.02
N LYS A 52 -85.19 -17.44 -5.51
CA LYS A 52 -84.72 -17.08 -6.85
C LYS A 52 -83.19 -17.07 -6.98
N LEU A 53 -82.49 -16.47 -6.02
CA LEU A 53 -81.04 -16.26 -6.09
C LEU A 53 -80.23 -17.46 -5.61
N VAL A 54 -80.59 -18.04 -4.46
CA VAL A 54 -79.82 -19.11 -3.82
C VAL A 54 -80.19 -20.48 -4.38
N ILE A 55 -81.48 -20.78 -4.49
CA ILE A 55 -81.96 -22.09 -4.94
C ILE A 55 -82.02 -22.15 -6.48
N GLY A 56 -82.56 -21.11 -7.10
CA GLY A 56 -82.73 -21.03 -8.55
C GLY A 56 -81.49 -20.57 -9.32
N GLU A 57 -80.46 -20.04 -8.64
CA GLU A 57 -79.26 -19.42 -9.23
C GLU A 57 -79.59 -18.40 -10.35
N GLN A 58 -80.75 -17.73 -10.26
CA GLN A 58 -81.22 -16.81 -11.28
C GLN A 58 -80.69 -15.39 -11.03
N PRO A 59 -80.16 -14.70 -12.05
CA PRO A 59 -79.81 -13.28 -11.95
C PRO A 59 -81.03 -12.43 -11.58
N ILE A 60 -80.92 -11.60 -10.55
CA ILE A 60 -82.01 -10.72 -10.12
C ILE A 60 -81.73 -9.28 -10.57
N PRO A 61 -82.51 -8.70 -11.50
CA PRO A 61 -82.38 -7.30 -11.87
C PRO A 61 -82.88 -6.40 -10.73
N LEU A 62 -82.14 -5.34 -10.40
CA LEU A 62 -82.43 -4.44 -9.26
C LEU A 62 -83.08 -3.10 -9.68
N ASN A 63 -83.85 -3.09 -10.77
CA ASN A 63 -84.51 -1.88 -11.29
C ASN A 63 -85.92 -1.67 -10.73
N ASN A 64 -86.34 -0.40 -10.58
CA ASN A 64 -87.69 0.02 -10.16
C ASN A 64 -88.18 -0.75 -8.93
N LEU A 65 -87.31 -0.85 -7.93
CA LEU A 65 -87.59 -1.55 -6.68
C LEU A 65 -88.65 -0.81 -5.84
N VAL A 66 -88.82 0.49 -6.09
CA VAL A 66 -89.80 1.36 -5.42
C VAL A 66 -90.55 2.17 -6.48
N ASP A 67 -91.80 2.55 -6.20
CA ASP A 67 -92.64 3.34 -7.12
C ASP A 67 -92.19 4.82 -7.26
N ASP A 68 -91.32 5.32 -6.37
CA ASP A 68 -90.81 6.70 -6.38
C ASP A 68 -89.47 6.83 -7.16
N ASP A 69 -89.45 7.73 -8.16
CA ASP A 69 -88.27 8.05 -8.98
C ASP A 69 -87.09 8.63 -8.16
N ILE A 70 -87.37 9.33 -7.05
CA ILE A 70 -86.33 9.91 -6.18
C ILE A 70 -85.60 8.80 -5.42
N ASP A 71 -86.33 7.82 -4.90
CA ASP A 71 -85.76 6.68 -4.17
C ASP A 71 -84.97 5.75 -5.09
N ASN A 72 -85.46 5.52 -6.32
CA ASN A 72 -84.72 4.73 -7.33
C ASN A 72 -83.37 5.36 -7.72
N ARG A 73 -83.24 6.69 -7.71
CA ARG A 73 -81.94 7.36 -7.92
C ARG A 73 -80.98 7.13 -6.75
N THR A 74 -81.48 7.19 -5.53
CA THR A 74 -80.68 6.98 -4.31
C THR A 74 -80.18 5.54 -4.23
N ILE A 75 -81.05 4.56 -4.50
CA ILE A 75 -80.70 3.14 -4.59
C ILE A 75 -79.63 2.90 -5.65
N ASN A 76 -79.78 3.44 -6.86
CA ASN A 76 -78.78 3.29 -7.92
C ASN A 76 -77.40 3.89 -7.58
N ASN A 77 -77.37 5.02 -6.88
CA ASN A 77 -76.12 5.60 -6.39
C ASN A 77 -75.44 4.68 -5.37
N ASN A 78 -76.21 4.14 -4.42
CA ASN A 78 -75.66 3.21 -3.43
C ASN A 78 -75.21 1.88 -4.05
N LEU A 79 -75.94 1.33 -5.04
CA LEU A 79 -75.53 0.15 -5.80
C LEU A 79 -74.20 0.39 -6.55
N THR A 80 -73.99 1.60 -7.06
CA THR A 80 -72.72 1.98 -7.71
C THR A 80 -71.57 2.03 -6.71
N GLU A 81 -71.78 2.57 -5.51
CA GLU A 81 -70.80 2.58 -4.43
C GLU A 81 -70.49 1.17 -3.90
N LEU A 82 -71.51 0.33 -3.76
CA LEU A 82 -71.36 -1.08 -3.37
C LEU A 82 -70.59 -1.88 -4.41
N TYR A 83 -70.88 -1.70 -5.69
CA TYR A 83 -70.15 -2.35 -6.79
C TYR A 83 -68.67 -1.96 -6.78
N LYS A 84 -68.37 -0.66 -6.67
CA LYS A 84 -66.99 -0.16 -6.57
C LYS A 84 -66.29 -0.72 -5.33
N GLY A 85 -66.87 -0.52 -4.15
CA GLY A 85 -66.25 -0.95 -2.89
C GLY A 85 -66.05 -2.47 -2.80
N ALA A 86 -66.97 -3.28 -3.34
CA ALA A 86 -66.80 -4.72 -3.42
C ALA A 86 -65.63 -5.11 -4.33
N ARG A 87 -65.52 -4.46 -5.49
CA ARG A 87 -64.46 -4.67 -6.45
C ARG A 87 -63.11 -4.23 -5.88
N ASP A 88 -63.02 -3.03 -5.34
CA ASP A 88 -61.80 -2.45 -4.78
C ASP A 88 -61.27 -3.34 -3.64
N ILE A 89 -62.16 -3.87 -2.78
CA ILE A 89 -61.74 -4.76 -1.68
C ILE A 89 -61.34 -6.15 -2.20
N PHE A 90 -62.06 -6.70 -3.18
CA PHE A 90 -61.71 -8.00 -3.77
C PHE A 90 -60.37 -7.92 -4.50
N GLU A 91 -60.14 -6.86 -5.26
CA GLU A 91 -58.84 -6.52 -5.79
C GLU A 91 -57.88 -6.44 -4.58
N GLN A 92 -58.12 -5.57 -3.56
CA GLN A 92 -57.19 -5.23 -2.45
C GLN A 92 -56.70 -6.38 -1.59
N LYS A 93 -57.53 -7.40 -1.51
CA LYS A 93 -57.44 -8.39 -0.45
C LYS A 93 -57.66 -9.79 -0.94
N GLY A 94 -58.07 -9.99 -2.19
CA GLY A 94 -58.49 -11.27 -2.75
C GLY A 94 -59.72 -11.88 -2.07
N VAL A 95 -60.47 -11.11 -1.27
CA VAL A 95 -61.60 -11.61 -0.46
C VAL A 95 -62.91 -11.00 -0.91
N LYS A 96 -63.93 -11.84 -1.13
CA LYS A 96 -65.29 -11.37 -1.41
C LYS A 96 -65.93 -10.79 -0.14
N VAL A 97 -66.41 -9.55 -0.25
CA VAL A 97 -66.98 -8.81 0.88
C VAL A 97 -68.40 -8.33 0.64
N LEU A 98 -68.96 -8.54 -0.55
CA LEU A 98 -70.33 -8.17 -0.85
C LEU A 98 -71.27 -9.31 -0.43
N PHE A 99 -72.18 -9.00 0.50
CA PHE A 99 -73.17 -9.96 0.96
C PHE A 99 -74.56 -9.35 0.93
N LEU A 100 -75.53 -10.20 0.64
CA LEU A 100 -76.92 -10.00 0.94
C LEU A 100 -77.17 -10.47 2.38
N ALA A 101 -77.44 -9.51 3.25
CA ALA A 101 -77.86 -9.73 4.63
C ALA A 101 -79.36 -9.99 4.66
N LEU A 102 -79.75 -11.21 5.03
CA LEU A 102 -81.13 -11.61 5.21
C LEU A 102 -81.45 -11.66 6.70
N GLY A 103 -82.37 -10.81 7.13
CA GLY A 103 -82.78 -10.64 8.51
C GLY A 103 -81.75 -9.89 9.37
N THR A 104 -82.24 -9.11 10.32
CA THR A 104 -81.42 -8.39 11.31
C THR A 104 -81.91 -8.67 12.71
N LEU A 105 -80.97 -8.85 13.65
CA LEU A 105 -81.22 -8.95 15.07
C LEU A 105 -80.91 -7.60 15.71
N LYS A 106 -81.89 -7.02 16.40
CA LYS A 106 -81.76 -5.88 17.30
C LYS A 106 -81.51 -6.42 18.71
N TRP A 107 -80.37 -6.09 19.30
CA TRP A 107 -79.91 -6.65 20.58
C TRP A 107 -78.98 -5.67 21.32
N ASN A 108 -78.42 -6.08 22.45
CA ASN A 108 -77.52 -5.27 23.29
C ASN A 108 -76.35 -6.11 23.81
N PHE A 109 -75.22 -5.47 24.15
CA PHE A 109 -74.11 -6.17 24.79
C PHE A 109 -74.36 -6.40 26.29
N LYS A 110 -73.76 -7.45 26.85
CA LYS A 110 -73.92 -7.79 28.28
C LYS A 110 -73.35 -6.71 29.20
N ASP A 111 -72.24 -6.09 28.80
CA ASP A 111 -71.60 -4.98 29.52
C ASP A 111 -72.27 -3.61 29.24
N LYS A 112 -73.14 -3.51 28.23
CA LYS A 112 -73.84 -2.27 27.82
C LYS A 112 -75.31 -2.53 27.47
N PRO A 113 -76.16 -2.85 28.46
CA PRO A 113 -77.55 -3.26 28.21
C PRO A 113 -78.44 -2.12 27.67
N ARG A 114 -78.01 -0.86 27.74
CA ARG A 114 -78.76 0.30 27.21
C ARG A 114 -78.39 0.68 25.78
N ASP A 115 -77.29 0.13 25.25
CA ASP A 115 -76.84 0.42 23.90
C ASP A 115 -77.50 -0.58 22.95
N GLU A 116 -78.55 -0.14 22.27
CA GLU A 116 -79.20 -0.93 21.23
C GLU A 116 -78.31 -1.00 19.98
N ILE A 117 -78.08 -2.22 19.50
CA ILE A 117 -77.26 -2.51 18.31
C ILE A 117 -78.01 -3.45 17.38
N ILE A 118 -77.75 -3.32 16.09
CA ILE A 118 -78.36 -4.14 15.04
C ILE A 118 -77.25 -4.97 14.40
N SER A 119 -77.48 -6.26 14.18
CA SER A 119 -76.54 -7.16 13.50
C SER A 119 -77.26 -7.99 12.44
N PRO A 120 -76.66 -8.23 11.25
CA PRO A 120 -77.22 -9.16 10.28
C PRO A 120 -77.22 -10.58 10.84
N ILE A 121 -78.19 -11.41 10.43
CA ILE A 121 -78.27 -12.79 10.88
C ILE A 121 -77.66 -13.72 9.84
N ILE A 122 -78.19 -13.71 8.60
CA ILE A 122 -77.75 -14.58 7.52
C ILE A 122 -77.04 -13.74 6.46
N LEU A 123 -75.89 -14.20 6.00
CA LEU A 123 -75.06 -13.55 4.98
C LEU A 123 -74.93 -14.47 3.78
N VAL A 124 -75.54 -14.08 2.67
CA VAL A 124 -75.44 -14.75 1.38
C VAL A 124 -74.39 -14.03 0.53
N PRO A 125 -73.30 -14.70 0.11
CA PRO A 125 -72.29 -14.08 -0.74
C PRO A 125 -72.84 -13.87 -2.15
N VAL A 126 -72.73 -12.64 -2.65
CA VAL A 126 -73.34 -12.23 -3.92
C VAL A 126 -72.38 -11.36 -4.73
N GLU A 127 -72.60 -11.32 -6.04
CA GLU A 127 -71.87 -10.44 -6.96
C GLU A 127 -72.84 -9.46 -7.64
N LEU A 128 -72.37 -8.23 -7.85
CA LEU A 128 -73.09 -7.24 -8.66
C LEU A 128 -72.47 -7.23 -10.05
N ASN A 129 -73.28 -7.49 -11.08
CA ASN A 129 -72.88 -7.38 -12.47
C ASN A 129 -73.53 -6.14 -13.12
N LYS A 130 -72.77 -5.47 -13.99
CA LYS A 130 -73.25 -4.34 -14.78
C LYS A 130 -72.98 -4.60 -16.27
N PRO A 131 -73.91 -5.23 -17.01
CA PRO A 131 -73.70 -5.59 -18.41
C PRO A 131 -73.51 -4.35 -19.29
N SER A 132 -72.48 -4.31 -20.15
CA SER A 132 -72.10 -3.11 -20.93
C SER A 132 -73.17 -2.55 -21.89
N ARG A 133 -74.28 -3.28 -22.14
CA ARG A 133 -75.40 -2.88 -23.01
C ARG A 133 -76.66 -2.41 -22.26
N LYS A 134 -76.78 -2.68 -20.97
CA LYS A 134 -77.92 -2.30 -20.13
C LYS A 134 -77.43 -1.31 -19.06
N LYS A 135 -78.19 -0.25 -18.75
CA LYS A 135 -77.86 0.67 -17.65
C LYS A 135 -78.18 0.09 -16.25
N GLU A 136 -78.35 -1.23 -16.14
CA GLU A 136 -79.05 -1.92 -15.05
C GLU A 136 -78.07 -2.81 -14.26
N TYR A 137 -78.22 -2.87 -12.94
CA TYR A 137 -77.45 -3.78 -12.09
C TYR A 137 -78.21 -5.10 -11.91
N GLU A 138 -77.50 -6.22 -12.03
CA GLU A 138 -78.00 -7.57 -11.78
C GLU A 138 -77.25 -8.18 -10.60
N LEU A 139 -77.98 -8.77 -9.65
CA LEU A 139 -77.44 -9.52 -8.53
C LEU A 139 -77.27 -10.99 -8.93
N LEU A 140 -76.08 -11.55 -8.68
CA LEU A 140 -75.69 -12.91 -9.01
C LEU A 140 -75.33 -13.69 -7.74
N SER A 141 -75.68 -14.98 -7.72
CA SER A 141 -75.19 -15.92 -6.71
C SER A 141 -73.72 -16.23 -6.91
N THR A 142 -73.07 -16.71 -5.85
CA THR A 142 -71.67 -17.16 -5.91
C THR A 142 -71.54 -18.58 -5.43
N ASP A 143 -70.46 -19.26 -5.81
CA ASP A 143 -70.14 -20.64 -5.37
C ASP A 143 -69.67 -20.70 -3.89
N GLU A 144 -69.67 -19.58 -3.17
CA GLU A 144 -69.30 -19.54 -1.75
C GLU A 144 -70.46 -19.99 -0.86
N SER A 145 -70.15 -20.71 0.22
CA SER A 145 -71.15 -21.18 1.18
C SER A 145 -71.88 -20.02 1.85
N ILE A 146 -73.16 -20.20 2.18
CA ILE A 146 -73.92 -19.23 2.97
C ILE A 146 -73.49 -19.32 4.43
N PHE A 147 -73.57 -18.20 5.14
CA PHE A 147 -73.12 -18.14 6.52
C PHE A 147 -74.13 -17.47 7.43
N ILE A 148 -74.34 -18.06 8.61
CA ILE A 148 -74.78 -17.28 9.77
C ILE A 148 -73.65 -16.32 10.13
N ASN A 149 -74.00 -15.07 10.41
CA ASN A 149 -73.07 -14.03 10.76
C ASN A 149 -72.11 -14.50 11.85
N PRO A 150 -70.84 -14.75 11.51
CA PRO A 150 -69.95 -15.43 12.42
C PRO A 150 -69.43 -14.53 13.53
N ALA A 151 -69.40 -13.21 13.30
CA ALA A 151 -69.04 -12.26 14.35
C ALA A 151 -70.13 -12.20 15.42
N LEU A 152 -71.40 -12.15 15.00
CA LEU A 152 -72.55 -12.22 15.91
C LEU A 152 -72.51 -13.54 16.69
N ASN A 153 -72.31 -14.66 16.00
CA ASN A 153 -72.23 -15.98 16.62
C ASN A 153 -71.11 -16.08 17.68
N LEU A 154 -69.90 -15.61 17.35
CA LEU A 154 -68.78 -15.57 18.31
C LEU A 154 -69.11 -14.68 19.51
N LYS A 155 -69.69 -13.49 19.28
CA LYS A 155 -69.96 -12.54 20.35
C LYS A 155 -71.08 -13.03 21.28
N LEU A 156 -72.12 -13.64 20.74
CA LEU A 156 -73.17 -14.30 21.50
C LEU A 156 -72.64 -15.48 22.31
N LYS A 157 -71.73 -16.28 21.74
CA LYS A 157 -71.06 -17.38 22.45
C LYS A 157 -70.25 -16.89 23.65
N TYR A 158 -69.48 -15.81 23.49
CA TYR A 158 -68.65 -15.28 24.58
C TYR A 158 -69.43 -14.50 25.64
N ASP A 159 -70.39 -13.66 25.24
CA ASP A 159 -71.11 -12.80 26.18
C ASP A 159 -72.25 -13.56 26.90
N TYR A 160 -72.95 -14.41 26.15
CA TYR A 160 -74.19 -15.06 26.60
C TYR A 160 -74.15 -16.60 26.58
N GLY A 161 -73.13 -17.23 25.98
CA GLY A 161 -73.08 -18.68 25.80
C GLY A 161 -73.94 -19.21 24.66
N ILE A 162 -74.51 -18.34 23.81
CA ILE A 162 -75.46 -18.71 22.76
C ILE A 162 -74.69 -18.99 21.45
N ILE A 163 -74.95 -20.13 20.82
CA ILE A 163 -74.38 -20.47 19.50
C ILE A 163 -75.52 -20.62 18.48
N LEU A 164 -75.52 -19.77 17.46
CA LEU A 164 -76.58 -19.69 16.45
C LEU A 164 -76.57 -20.85 15.44
N ASN A 165 -75.44 -21.54 15.29
CA ASN A 165 -75.20 -22.51 14.22
C ASN A 165 -75.01 -23.96 14.69
N GLU A 166 -75.34 -24.30 15.95
CA GLU A 166 -75.07 -25.63 16.53
C GLU A 166 -75.75 -26.78 15.78
N GLU A 167 -76.90 -26.55 15.14
CA GLU A 167 -77.73 -27.59 14.51
C GLU A 167 -78.09 -27.30 13.03
N ILE A 168 -77.47 -26.31 12.40
CA ILE A 168 -77.88 -25.82 11.07
C ILE A 168 -76.74 -26.02 10.05
N ASP A 169 -76.91 -26.96 9.13
CA ASP A 169 -76.11 -27.04 7.90
C ASP A 169 -76.80 -26.22 6.81
N ILE A 170 -76.47 -24.93 6.74
CA ILE A 170 -77.11 -23.95 5.85
C ILE A 170 -76.99 -24.36 4.37
N ASN A 171 -75.99 -25.16 4.00
CA ASN A 171 -75.83 -25.63 2.62
C ASN A 171 -76.68 -26.87 2.30
N LYS A 172 -77.42 -27.42 3.29
CA LYS A 172 -78.37 -28.54 3.12
C LYS A 172 -79.82 -28.15 3.44
N ASP A 173 -80.05 -27.25 4.39
CA ASP A 173 -81.38 -26.73 4.76
C ASP A 173 -81.71 -25.44 3.96
N LEU A 174 -82.13 -25.61 2.71
CA LEU A 174 -82.39 -24.52 1.75
C LEU A 174 -83.80 -23.88 1.90
N ASP A 175 -84.23 -23.58 3.12
CA ASP A 175 -85.53 -22.94 3.37
C ASP A 175 -85.37 -21.79 4.35
N TYR A 176 -85.47 -20.55 3.84
CA TYR A 176 -85.23 -19.33 4.60
C TYR A 176 -86.14 -19.21 5.84
N GLN A 177 -87.43 -19.55 5.71
CA GLN A 177 -88.38 -19.38 6.81
C GLN A 177 -88.07 -20.37 7.93
N LYS A 178 -87.73 -21.62 7.60
CA LYS A 178 -87.28 -22.61 8.59
C LYS A 178 -86.00 -22.20 9.29
N LEU A 179 -85.07 -21.56 8.58
CA LEU A 179 -83.82 -21.07 9.17
C LEU A 179 -84.08 -19.96 10.20
N LEU A 180 -84.93 -18.99 9.87
CA LEU A 180 -85.34 -17.94 10.81
C LEU A 180 -86.14 -18.49 11.98
N ASP A 181 -87.08 -19.41 11.73
CA ASP A 181 -87.90 -20.05 12.77
C ASP A 181 -87.03 -20.80 13.79
N ARG A 182 -86.00 -21.52 13.34
CA ARG A 182 -85.06 -22.18 14.26
C ARG A 182 -84.25 -21.20 15.11
N ILE A 183 -83.87 -20.06 14.54
CA ILE A 183 -83.13 -19.01 15.27
C ILE A 183 -84.05 -18.32 16.29
N SER A 184 -85.30 -18.03 15.92
CA SER A 184 -86.29 -17.39 16.80
C SER A 184 -86.80 -18.32 17.91
N GLN A 185 -86.87 -19.63 17.66
CA GLN A 185 -87.27 -20.66 18.63
C GLN A 185 -86.17 -21.08 19.61
N ASN A 186 -84.94 -20.60 19.46
CA ASN A 186 -83.88 -20.83 20.45
C ASN A 186 -84.33 -20.30 21.84
N GLU A 187 -84.29 -21.15 22.88
CA GLU A 187 -84.83 -20.83 24.21
C GLU A 187 -84.26 -19.53 24.80
N ASP A 188 -82.96 -19.28 24.58
CA ASP A 188 -82.27 -18.10 25.08
C ASP A 188 -82.64 -16.82 24.32
N ILE A 189 -82.84 -16.93 22.99
CA ILE A 189 -83.22 -15.80 22.13
C ILE A 189 -84.70 -15.47 22.33
N SER A 190 -85.59 -16.46 22.28
CA SER A 190 -87.04 -16.30 22.48
C SER A 190 -87.37 -15.65 23.82
N LYS A 191 -86.68 -16.04 24.90
CA LYS A 191 -86.82 -15.40 26.22
C LYS A 191 -86.47 -13.92 26.19
N ARG A 192 -85.38 -13.54 25.53
CA ARG A 192 -84.92 -12.15 25.43
C ARG A 192 -85.80 -11.29 24.52
N ILE A 193 -86.43 -11.90 23.51
CA ILE A 193 -87.45 -11.25 22.68
C ILE A 193 -88.71 -10.98 23.52
N ASN A 194 -89.19 -11.97 24.28
CA ASN A 194 -90.38 -11.84 25.13
C ASN A 194 -90.22 -10.83 26.27
N ASP A 195 -89.00 -10.63 26.77
CA ASP A 195 -88.66 -9.59 27.75
C ASP A 195 -88.58 -8.16 27.13
N ASN A 196 -88.99 -7.97 25.87
CA ASN A 196 -88.93 -6.72 25.07
C ASN A 196 -87.52 -6.11 24.94
N ASN A 197 -86.46 -6.93 25.06
CA ASN A 197 -85.09 -6.45 24.96
C ASN A 197 -84.52 -6.63 23.55
N TRP A 198 -84.87 -7.70 22.84
CA TRP A 198 -84.34 -8.04 21.51
C TRP A 198 -85.47 -8.18 20.48
N GLU A 199 -85.18 -7.94 19.21
CA GLU A 199 -86.16 -7.99 18.12
C GLU A 199 -85.51 -8.56 16.85
N ILE A 200 -86.20 -9.46 16.15
CA ILE A 200 -85.77 -9.96 14.83
C ILE A 200 -86.63 -9.28 13.77
N GLU A 201 -85.98 -8.66 12.80
CA GLU A 201 -86.64 -8.01 11.67
C GLU A 201 -86.31 -8.77 10.37
N GLU A 202 -87.30 -9.07 9.53
CA GLU A 202 -87.12 -9.75 8.24
C GLU A 202 -86.72 -8.79 7.10
N ASN A 203 -85.75 -7.92 7.36
CA ASN A 203 -85.28 -6.93 6.39
C ASN A 203 -84.16 -7.52 5.50
N ILE A 204 -84.02 -7.00 4.28
CA ILE A 204 -82.97 -7.38 3.34
C ILE A 204 -82.06 -6.20 3.08
N TYR A 205 -80.77 -6.40 3.31
CA TYR A 205 -79.78 -5.39 3.02
C TYR A 205 -78.66 -5.94 2.15
N LEU A 206 -78.32 -5.23 1.08
CA LEU A 206 -77.08 -5.45 0.34
C LEU A 206 -75.98 -4.57 0.95
N GLY A 207 -74.85 -5.18 1.31
CA GLY A 207 -73.79 -4.45 2.03
C GLY A 207 -72.40 -5.09 1.93
N LEU A 208 -71.39 -4.31 2.33
CA LEU A 208 -69.99 -4.75 2.43
C LEU A 208 -69.67 -5.21 3.85
N PHE A 209 -69.24 -6.46 4.01
CA PHE A 209 -68.90 -7.10 5.29
C PHE A 209 -67.54 -7.80 5.25
N ASP A 210 -66.61 -7.40 6.14
CA ASP A 210 -65.27 -8.00 6.25
C ASP A 210 -65.26 -9.17 7.24
N ARG A 211 -64.88 -10.36 6.77
CA ARG A 211 -64.86 -11.60 7.55
C ARG A 211 -63.47 -12.11 7.92
N LYS A 212 -62.38 -11.45 7.50
CA LYS A 212 -61.01 -11.99 7.61
C LYS A 212 -60.64 -12.47 9.02
N LYS A 213 -61.02 -11.69 10.04
CA LYS A 213 -60.75 -12.00 11.45
C LYS A 213 -61.36 -13.33 11.91
N VAL A 214 -62.53 -13.69 11.39
CA VAL A 214 -63.22 -14.92 11.77
C VAL A 214 -62.52 -16.15 11.20
N SER A 215 -62.09 -16.11 9.94
CA SER A 215 -61.37 -17.23 9.32
C SER A 215 -60.07 -17.53 10.07
N MET A 216 -59.31 -16.49 10.46
CA MET A 216 -58.10 -16.63 11.25
C MET A 216 -58.36 -17.27 12.63
N ILE A 217 -59.46 -16.92 13.30
CA ILE A 217 -59.84 -17.57 14.57
C ILE A 217 -60.09 -19.07 14.36
N LYS A 218 -60.79 -19.45 13.29
CA LYS A 218 -61.02 -20.88 12.97
C LYS A 218 -59.73 -21.64 12.67
N ASP A 219 -58.78 -21.01 11.98
CA ASP A 219 -57.47 -21.62 11.71
C ASP A 219 -56.70 -21.85 13.02
N LEU A 220 -56.75 -20.90 13.96
CA LEU A 220 -56.16 -21.05 15.29
C LEU A 220 -56.86 -22.13 16.13
N GLU A 221 -58.18 -22.21 16.11
CA GLU A 221 -58.95 -23.28 16.77
C GLU A 221 -58.63 -24.66 16.16
N TYR A 222 -58.48 -24.73 14.83
CA TYR A 222 -58.06 -25.94 14.14
C TYR A 222 -56.65 -26.36 14.59
N LEU A 223 -55.71 -25.42 14.67
CA LEU A 223 -54.37 -25.69 15.18
C LEU A 223 -54.41 -26.26 16.61
N GLU A 224 -55.19 -25.68 17.52
CA GLU A 224 -55.32 -26.20 18.89
C GLU A 224 -55.90 -27.63 18.97
N GLN A 225 -56.74 -28.00 18.00
CA GLN A 225 -57.32 -29.36 17.93
C GLN A 225 -56.34 -30.38 17.33
N GLN A 226 -55.31 -29.94 16.62
CA GLN A 226 -54.27 -30.81 16.04
C GLN A 226 -53.30 -31.30 17.11
N LYS A 227 -52.94 -32.59 17.06
CA LYS A 227 -52.02 -33.25 18.00
C LYS A 227 -50.71 -33.73 17.34
N ASP A 228 -50.27 -33.02 16.31
CA ASP A 228 -49.11 -33.41 15.47
C ASP A 228 -47.84 -32.62 15.84
N ASP A 229 -46.67 -33.26 15.73
CA ASP A 229 -45.34 -32.66 15.93
C ASP A 229 -45.11 -31.37 15.11
N ARG A 230 -45.82 -31.21 13.99
CA ARG A 230 -45.81 -29.98 13.16
C ARG A 230 -46.18 -28.71 13.93
N ILE A 231 -46.94 -28.81 15.02
CA ILE A 231 -47.39 -27.66 15.80
C ILE A 231 -46.26 -26.97 16.57
N ASN A 232 -45.18 -27.70 16.84
CA ASN A 232 -44.00 -27.21 17.56
C ASN A 232 -42.85 -26.88 16.59
N ASN A 233 -43.14 -26.43 15.37
CA ASN A 233 -42.14 -25.95 14.42
C ASN A 233 -41.35 -24.76 15.02
N SER A 234 -40.05 -24.67 14.75
CA SER A 234 -39.15 -23.63 15.26
C SER A 234 -39.63 -22.20 14.99
N ILE A 235 -40.33 -21.95 13.87
CA ILE A 235 -40.92 -20.65 13.54
C ILE A 235 -42.08 -20.30 14.49
N LEU A 236 -43.01 -21.24 14.73
CA LEU A 236 -44.16 -21.01 15.60
C LEU A 236 -43.73 -20.80 17.06
N LEU A 237 -42.73 -21.55 17.51
CA LEU A 237 -42.11 -21.37 18.82
C LEU A 237 -41.40 -20.00 18.92
N GLY A 238 -40.70 -19.59 17.85
CA GLY A 238 -40.10 -18.26 17.76
C GLY A 238 -41.13 -17.12 17.88
N LEU A 239 -42.29 -17.24 17.21
CA LEU A 239 -43.42 -16.30 17.32
C LEU A 239 -44.06 -16.28 18.72
N ALA A 240 -43.95 -17.38 19.46
CA ALA A 240 -44.31 -17.48 20.88
C ALA A 240 -43.20 -17.03 21.83
N ASN A 241 -42.16 -16.34 21.33
CA ASN A 241 -40.97 -15.88 22.07
C ASN A 241 -40.12 -17.02 22.68
N ASN A 242 -40.07 -18.18 22.03
CA ASN A 242 -39.16 -19.28 22.36
C ASN A 242 -38.12 -19.48 21.23
N ARG A 243 -36.94 -18.89 21.38
CA ARG A 243 -35.90 -18.82 20.32
C ARG A 243 -34.87 -19.95 20.34
N GLU A 244 -34.69 -20.64 21.48
CA GLU A 244 -33.67 -21.69 21.63
C GLU A 244 -33.75 -22.81 20.56
N PRO A 245 -34.94 -23.31 20.16
CA PRO A 245 -35.03 -24.36 19.15
C PRO A 245 -34.58 -23.93 17.75
N TYR A 246 -34.67 -22.63 17.44
CA TYR A 246 -34.24 -22.05 16.18
C TYR A 246 -32.72 -21.85 16.14
N GLU A 247 -32.13 -21.34 17.22
CA GLU A 247 -30.68 -21.10 17.31
C GLU A 247 -29.86 -22.40 17.25
N LEU A 248 -30.37 -23.50 17.82
CA LEU A 248 -29.70 -24.80 17.80
C LEU A 248 -29.76 -25.56 16.46
N SER A 249 -30.60 -25.12 15.52
CA SER A 249 -30.91 -25.87 14.28
C SER A 249 -30.52 -25.14 12.99
N THR A 250 -29.85 -23.99 13.07
CA THR A 250 -29.48 -23.18 11.89
C THR A 250 -28.10 -23.59 11.33
N PRO A 251 -28.00 -23.99 10.05
CA PRO A 251 -26.72 -24.25 9.37
C PRO A 251 -25.85 -22.99 9.25
N GLU A 252 -24.55 -23.12 8.94
CA GLU A 252 -23.72 -21.95 8.59
C GLU A 252 -23.97 -21.49 7.14
N ILE A 253 -24.03 -20.18 6.91
CA ILE A 253 -24.19 -19.58 5.58
C ILE A 253 -22.83 -19.57 4.87
N ILE A 254 -22.77 -20.10 3.65
CA ILE A 254 -21.56 -20.05 2.81
C ILE A 254 -21.25 -18.59 2.45
N PRO A 255 -20.07 -18.05 2.79
CA PRO A 255 -19.69 -16.69 2.38
C PRO A 255 -19.59 -16.56 0.85
N VAL A 256 -19.93 -15.39 0.32
CA VAL A 256 -19.92 -15.08 -1.12
C VAL A 256 -18.56 -15.38 -1.78
N GLU A 257 -17.46 -15.11 -1.06
CA GLU A 257 -16.08 -15.37 -1.47
C GLU A 257 -15.76 -16.85 -1.72
N ASN A 258 -16.52 -17.75 -1.10
CA ASN A 258 -16.27 -19.20 -1.12
C ASN A 258 -17.27 -19.95 -2.02
N LEU A 259 -18.25 -19.26 -2.63
CA LEU A 259 -19.32 -19.90 -3.42
C LEU A 259 -18.75 -20.76 -4.56
N ASP A 260 -17.81 -20.22 -5.33
CA ASP A 260 -17.21 -20.93 -6.46
C ASP A 260 -16.35 -22.12 -6.05
N ASP A 261 -15.84 -22.14 -4.81
CA ASP A 261 -15.03 -23.22 -4.24
C ASP A 261 -15.92 -24.33 -3.61
N CYS A 262 -17.14 -23.99 -3.16
CA CYS A 262 -18.07 -24.91 -2.49
C CYS A 262 -19.15 -25.51 -3.40
N ILE A 263 -19.51 -24.84 -4.51
CA ILE A 263 -20.68 -25.19 -5.33
C ILE A 263 -20.24 -25.60 -6.73
N LEU A 264 -20.48 -26.84 -7.12
CA LEU A 264 -20.16 -27.33 -8.46
C LEU A 264 -21.20 -26.85 -9.48
N PRO A 265 -20.81 -26.45 -10.71
CA PRO A 265 -21.77 -26.09 -11.76
C PRO A 265 -22.83 -27.19 -12.04
N SER A 266 -22.47 -28.45 -11.86
CA SER A 266 -23.37 -29.60 -12.05
C SER A 266 -24.43 -29.78 -10.96
N SER A 267 -24.24 -29.16 -9.78
CA SER A 267 -25.22 -29.20 -8.69
C SER A 267 -26.23 -28.05 -8.76
N VAL A 268 -26.11 -27.16 -9.75
CA VAL A 268 -26.95 -25.97 -9.90
C VAL A 268 -28.01 -26.24 -10.98
N LEU A 269 -29.28 -26.25 -10.58
CA LEU A 269 -30.47 -26.46 -11.41
C LEU A 269 -31.22 -25.15 -11.69
N GLN A 270 -30.55 -24.02 -11.51
CA GLN A 270 -31.09 -22.69 -11.74
C GLN A 270 -31.46 -22.47 -13.22
N ILE A 271 -32.61 -21.84 -13.42
CA ILE A 271 -33.20 -21.58 -14.75
C ILE A 271 -32.98 -20.14 -15.22
N LEU A 272 -32.58 -19.26 -14.29
CA LEU A 272 -32.25 -17.86 -14.54
C LEU A 272 -30.86 -17.55 -13.99
N GLU A 273 -30.27 -16.46 -14.48
CA GLU A 273 -29.01 -15.97 -13.93
C GLU A 273 -29.11 -15.74 -12.42
N ALA A 274 -28.01 -15.91 -11.71
CA ALA A 274 -27.92 -15.56 -10.30
C ALA A 274 -26.56 -14.92 -10.04
N ASP A 275 -26.56 -13.70 -9.52
CA ASP A 275 -25.33 -13.11 -8.96
C ASP A 275 -24.92 -13.85 -7.68
N SER A 276 -23.74 -13.55 -7.19
CA SER A 276 -23.18 -14.24 -6.03
C SER A 276 -24.01 -14.06 -4.73
N SER A 277 -24.71 -12.93 -4.55
CA SER A 277 -25.59 -12.73 -3.38
C SER A 277 -26.88 -13.56 -3.49
N GLN A 278 -27.45 -13.66 -4.68
CA GLN A 278 -28.61 -14.49 -4.96
C GLN A 278 -28.28 -15.97 -4.83
N GLN A 279 -27.09 -16.39 -5.28
CA GLN A 279 -26.60 -17.75 -5.10
C GLN A 279 -26.50 -18.11 -3.61
N GLN A 280 -25.94 -17.23 -2.77
CA GLN A 280 -25.84 -17.45 -1.33
C GLN A 280 -27.21 -17.70 -0.68
N VAL A 281 -28.23 -16.95 -1.10
CA VAL A 281 -29.62 -17.13 -0.65
C VAL A 281 -30.16 -18.50 -1.05
N ILE A 282 -29.94 -18.91 -2.29
CA ILE A 282 -30.41 -20.20 -2.81
C ILE A 282 -29.77 -21.36 -2.02
N GLU A 283 -28.46 -21.31 -1.78
CA GLU A 283 -27.76 -22.34 -0.99
C GLU A 283 -28.24 -22.39 0.46
N ALA A 284 -28.50 -21.23 1.08
CA ALA A 284 -29.03 -21.20 2.44
C ALA A 284 -30.37 -21.94 2.52
N ALA A 285 -31.27 -21.79 1.54
CA ALA A 285 -32.55 -22.49 1.55
C ALA A 285 -32.42 -23.98 1.19
N ILE A 286 -31.51 -24.35 0.29
CA ILE A 286 -31.18 -25.76 0.02
C ILE A 286 -30.68 -26.46 1.29
N SER A 287 -29.92 -25.75 2.15
CA SER A 287 -29.45 -26.28 3.44
C SER A 287 -30.55 -26.51 4.48
N GLY A 288 -31.79 -26.11 4.19
CA GLY A 288 -32.94 -26.24 5.10
C GLY A 288 -33.07 -25.08 6.10
N MET A 289 -32.34 -23.98 5.90
CA MET A 289 -32.43 -22.80 6.75
C MET A 289 -33.73 -22.03 6.47
N SER A 290 -34.39 -21.59 7.53
CA SER A 290 -35.42 -20.54 7.46
C SER A 290 -34.75 -19.19 7.65
N PHE A 291 -34.97 -18.22 6.78
CA PHE A 291 -34.33 -16.90 6.88
C PHE A 291 -35.17 -15.83 6.19
N ILE A 292 -34.79 -14.57 6.43
CA ILE A 292 -35.37 -13.40 5.78
C ILE A 292 -34.33 -12.87 4.78
N VAL A 293 -34.74 -12.72 3.52
CA VAL A 293 -33.90 -12.12 2.47
C VAL A 293 -34.28 -10.66 2.32
N GLN A 294 -33.35 -9.77 2.67
CA GLN A 294 -33.52 -8.35 2.45
C GLN A 294 -32.69 -7.94 1.24
N GLY A 295 -33.28 -8.07 0.06
CA GLY A 295 -32.64 -7.60 -1.16
C GLY A 295 -33.12 -6.19 -1.48
N PRO A 296 -32.20 -5.25 -1.76
CA PRO A 296 -32.61 -4.01 -2.31
C PRO A 296 -33.45 -4.17 -3.57
N PRO A 297 -33.96 -3.07 -3.97
CA PRO A 297 -34.75 -2.95 -5.13
C PRO A 297 -34.11 -3.39 -6.42
N GLY A 298 -34.81 -4.11 -7.31
CA GLY A 298 -34.21 -4.58 -8.59
C GLY A 298 -33.14 -5.61 -8.47
N THR A 299 -32.80 -6.04 -7.26
CA THR A 299 -31.72 -7.00 -6.97
C THR A 299 -32.09 -8.44 -7.34
N GLY A 300 -32.93 -8.61 -8.36
CA GLY A 300 -33.47 -9.87 -8.83
C GLY A 300 -34.07 -10.80 -7.77
N LYS A 301 -34.58 -10.32 -6.64
CA LYS A 301 -35.39 -11.10 -5.68
C LYS A 301 -36.23 -12.21 -6.29
N SER A 302 -37.27 -12.00 -7.09
CA SER A 302 -38.02 -13.20 -7.52
C SER A 302 -37.35 -14.00 -8.61
N GLN A 303 -36.11 -13.65 -8.94
CA GLN A 303 -35.22 -14.45 -9.77
C GLN A 303 -34.62 -15.46 -8.83
N THR A 304 -34.20 -15.01 -7.64
CA THR A 304 -33.89 -15.80 -6.46
C THR A 304 -35.03 -16.72 -6.06
N ILE A 305 -36.27 -16.26 -5.82
CA ILE A 305 -37.39 -17.19 -5.51
C ILE A 305 -37.60 -18.20 -6.64
N VAL A 306 -37.57 -17.79 -7.91
CA VAL A 306 -37.84 -18.71 -9.04
C VAL A 306 -36.73 -19.74 -9.18
N ASN A 307 -35.48 -19.32 -9.05
CA ASN A 307 -34.34 -20.23 -8.99
C ASN A 307 -34.41 -21.13 -7.76
N LEU A 308 -34.86 -20.63 -6.61
CA LEU A 308 -35.04 -21.42 -5.40
C LEU A 308 -36.13 -22.48 -5.57
N ILE A 309 -37.26 -22.13 -6.18
CA ILE A 309 -38.33 -23.07 -6.52
C ILE A 309 -37.80 -24.14 -7.47
N ALA A 310 -37.08 -23.75 -8.53
CA ALA A 310 -36.49 -24.68 -9.48
C ALA A 310 -35.51 -25.65 -8.78
N GLU A 311 -34.67 -25.15 -7.88
CA GLU A 311 -33.74 -25.98 -7.11
C GLU A 311 -34.46 -26.95 -6.16
N LEU A 312 -35.42 -26.45 -5.39
CA LEU A 312 -36.17 -27.28 -4.45
C LEU A 312 -37.00 -28.35 -5.18
N ILE A 313 -37.64 -28.01 -6.30
CA ILE A 313 -38.36 -28.98 -7.14
C ILE A 313 -37.39 -30.00 -7.74
N GLY A 314 -36.23 -29.55 -8.26
CA GLY A 314 -35.17 -30.41 -8.77
C GLY A 314 -34.64 -31.41 -7.72
N GLN A 315 -34.72 -31.05 -6.44
CA GLN A 315 -34.42 -31.92 -5.30
C GLN A 315 -35.63 -32.71 -4.76
N ASN A 316 -36.71 -32.83 -5.55
CA ASN A 316 -37.95 -33.52 -5.19
C ASN A 316 -38.66 -32.97 -3.94
N LYS A 317 -38.52 -31.68 -3.63
CA LYS A 317 -39.26 -31.03 -2.54
C LYS A 317 -40.61 -30.51 -3.02
N LYS A 318 -41.58 -30.49 -2.10
CA LYS A 318 -42.86 -29.79 -2.30
C LYS A 318 -42.69 -28.35 -1.86
N VAL A 319 -43.06 -27.41 -2.71
CA VAL A 319 -42.94 -25.99 -2.44
C VAL A 319 -44.34 -25.37 -2.41
N LEU A 320 -44.69 -24.72 -1.31
CA LEU A 320 -45.87 -23.86 -1.22
C LEU A 320 -45.37 -22.42 -1.14
N VAL A 321 -45.64 -21.65 -2.20
CA VAL A 321 -45.35 -20.22 -2.22
C VAL A 321 -46.59 -19.50 -1.72
N VAL A 322 -46.44 -18.70 -0.67
CA VAL A 322 -47.50 -17.87 -0.12
C VAL A 322 -47.05 -16.43 -0.26
N ALA A 323 -47.93 -15.58 -0.79
CA ALA A 323 -47.72 -14.14 -0.79
C ALA A 323 -49.02 -13.49 -0.34
N GLU A 324 -48.90 -12.34 0.32
CA GLU A 324 -50.07 -11.57 0.74
C GLU A 324 -50.82 -10.96 -0.48
N LYS A 325 -50.20 -10.99 -1.67
CA LYS A 325 -50.59 -10.28 -2.88
C LYS A 325 -50.75 -11.30 -4.01
N PRO A 326 -51.91 -11.41 -4.68
CA PRO A 326 -52.08 -12.39 -5.78
C PRO A 326 -51.11 -12.11 -6.93
N VAL A 327 -50.79 -10.83 -7.15
CA VAL A 327 -49.76 -10.35 -8.08
C VAL A 327 -48.50 -11.11 -7.88
N ALA A 328 -47.93 -11.01 -6.67
CA ALA A 328 -46.72 -11.64 -6.18
C ALA A 328 -46.77 -13.18 -6.21
N LEU A 329 -47.80 -13.82 -6.73
CA LEU A 329 -47.80 -15.24 -7.10
C LEU A 329 -47.83 -15.41 -8.61
N GLN A 330 -48.65 -14.62 -9.31
CA GLN A 330 -48.79 -14.62 -10.77
C GLN A 330 -47.45 -14.45 -11.47
N VAL A 331 -46.64 -13.57 -10.95
CA VAL A 331 -45.26 -13.39 -11.30
C VAL A 331 -44.39 -14.66 -11.38
N VAL A 332 -44.35 -15.45 -10.27
CA VAL A 332 -43.43 -16.59 -10.05
C VAL A 332 -43.86 -17.58 -11.08
N PHE A 333 -45.18 -17.76 -11.14
CA PHE A 333 -45.85 -18.60 -12.08
C PHE A 333 -45.46 -18.23 -13.50
N ASP A 334 -45.62 -16.96 -13.88
CA ASP A 334 -45.22 -16.44 -15.16
C ASP A 334 -43.73 -16.77 -15.44
N ARG A 335 -42.81 -16.45 -14.54
CA ARG A 335 -41.35 -16.62 -14.74
C ARG A 335 -40.95 -18.08 -14.91
N LEU A 336 -41.58 -18.95 -14.13
CA LEU A 336 -41.46 -20.40 -14.25
C LEU A 336 -42.06 -20.90 -15.58
N ASP A 337 -43.22 -20.39 -15.98
CA ASP A 337 -43.88 -20.68 -17.27
C ASP A 337 -43.00 -20.28 -18.47
N LYS A 338 -42.48 -19.05 -18.49
CA LYS A 338 -41.51 -18.61 -19.52
C LYS A 338 -40.23 -19.46 -19.57
N SER A 339 -39.93 -20.18 -18.49
CA SER A 339 -38.78 -21.09 -18.37
C SER A 339 -39.15 -22.55 -18.66
N GLY A 340 -40.41 -22.84 -19.01
CA GLY A 340 -40.90 -24.17 -19.36
C GLY A 340 -41.30 -25.05 -18.17
N LEU A 341 -41.52 -24.47 -16.98
CA LEU A 341 -41.89 -25.20 -15.77
C LEU A 341 -43.38 -25.06 -15.39
N GLU A 342 -44.23 -24.56 -16.29
CA GLU A 342 -45.67 -24.36 -16.04
C GLU A 342 -46.36 -25.64 -15.54
N GLU A 343 -45.96 -26.78 -16.09
CA GLU A 343 -46.56 -28.07 -15.81
C GLU A 343 -46.29 -28.51 -14.36
N ALA A 344 -45.12 -28.20 -13.81
CA ALA A 344 -44.75 -28.59 -12.44
C ALA A 344 -45.50 -27.81 -11.33
N ILE A 345 -46.40 -26.88 -11.69
CA ILE A 345 -46.95 -25.89 -10.77
C ILE A 345 -48.48 -25.91 -10.78
N ILE A 346 -49.07 -25.76 -9.59
CA ILE A 346 -50.51 -25.58 -9.43
C ILE A 346 -50.79 -24.16 -8.93
N ASN A 347 -51.45 -23.34 -9.76
CA ASN A 347 -51.84 -21.99 -9.39
C ASN A 347 -53.28 -21.94 -8.82
N PHE A 348 -53.39 -21.93 -7.50
CA PHE A 348 -54.68 -21.86 -6.78
C PHE A 348 -55.38 -20.48 -6.86
N SER A 349 -54.73 -19.44 -7.40
CA SER A 349 -55.35 -18.11 -7.55
C SER A 349 -56.19 -17.96 -8.82
N ASN A 350 -56.07 -18.88 -9.77
CA ASN A 350 -56.86 -18.85 -11.01
C ASN A 350 -58.33 -19.24 -10.74
N LYS A 351 -59.28 -18.34 -11.10
CA LYS A 351 -60.72 -18.49 -10.88
C LYS A 351 -61.32 -19.78 -11.48
N ASP A 352 -60.77 -20.25 -12.60
CA ASP A 352 -61.23 -21.48 -13.24
C ASP A 352 -60.75 -22.75 -12.53
N ILE A 353 -59.58 -22.70 -11.89
CA ILE A 353 -58.96 -23.81 -11.16
C ILE A 353 -59.48 -23.88 -9.71
N ALA A 354 -59.89 -22.75 -9.14
CA ALA A 354 -60.48 -22.67 -7.79
C ALA A 354 -61.82 -23.43 -7.66
N LYS A 355 -62.54 -23.65 -8.77
CA LYS A 355 -63.73 -24.52 -8.78
C LYS A 355 -63.31 -25.98 -8.65
N LYS A 356 -63.71 -26.65 -7.56
CA LYS A 356 -63.41 -28.08 -7.28
C LYS A 356 -63.64 -29.02 -8.48
N SER A 357 -64.70 -28.78 -9.26
CA SER A 357 -65.07 -29.57 -10.44
C SER A 357 -64.10 -29.41 -11.61
N ASN A 358 -63.46 -28.25 -11.75
CA ASN A 358 -62.47 -27.96 -12.78
C ASN A 358 -61.06 -28.37 -12.35
N PHE A 359 -60.72 -28.23 -11.06
CA PHE A 359 -59.46 -28.71 -10.49
C PHE A 359 -59.25 -30.22 -10.72
N ALA A 360 -60.28 -31.03 -10.48
CA ALA A 360 -60.23 -32.47 -10.70
C ALA A 360 -60.07 -32.84 -12.19
N LYS A 361 -60.61 -32.02 -13.11
CA LYS A 361 -60.42 -32.20 -14.57
C LYS A 361 -59.01 -31.81 -14.99
N TYR A 362 -58.47 -30.72 -14.45
CA TYR A 362 -57.10 -30.25 -14.70
C TYR A 362 -56.06 -31.33 -14.36
N LEU A 363 -56.13 -31.93 -13.17
CA LEU A 363 -55.23 -33.02 -12.75
C LEU A 363 -55.33 -34.28 -13.61
N LYS A 364 -56.50 -34.54 -14.23
CA LYS A 364 -56.73 -35.73 -15.04
C LYS A 364 -56.17 -35.61 -16.46
N ASN A 365 -56.15 -34.39 -17.00
CA ASN A 365 -55.53 -34.08 -18.29
C ASN A 365 -54.00 -34.06 -18.19
N TYR A 366 -53.46 -33.52 -17.08
CA TYR A 366 -52.03 -33.44 -16.77
C TYR A 366 -51.26 -34.77 -16.93
N ARG A 367 -51.90 -35.91 -16.61
CA ARG A 367 -51.25 -37.23 -16.65
C ARG A 367 -51.06 -37.81 -18.07
N LYS A 368 -51.65 -37.20 -19.10
CA LYS A 368 -51.62 -37.72 -20.49
C LYS A 368 -50.52 -37.12 -21.37
N ASP A 369 -50.02 -35.92 -21.04
CA ASP A 369 -49.10 -35.18 -21.92
C ASP A 369 -47.62 -35.47 -21.64
N TYR A 370 -47.30 -36.13 -20.52
CA TYR A 370 -45.92 -36.33 -20.02
C TYR A 370 -45.13 -37.52 -20.61
N GLU A 371 -45.62 -38.19 -21.67
CA GLU A 371 -44.96 -39.38 -22.25
C GLU A 371 -43.93 -39.07 -23.35
N HIS A 372 -43.69 -37.80 -23.69
CA HIS A 372 -42.72 -37.46 -24.72
C HIS A 372 -41.74 -36.36 -24.31
N ILE A 373 -40.46 -36.66 -24.61
CA ILE A 373 -39.27 -35.80 -24.72
C ILE A 373 -38.27 -35.94 -23.56
N CYS A 374 -37.13 -36.56 -23.87
CA CYS A 374 -35.82 -35.96 -23.67
C CYS A 374 -34.82 -36.64 -24.60
N GLU A 375 -34.26 -35.89 -25.57
CA GLU A 375 -33.05 -36.30 -26.28
C GLU A 375 -31.88 -36.25 -25.28
N GLU A 376 -31.06 -37.31 -25.24
CA GLU A 376 -29.86 -37.35 -24.39
C GLU A 376 -28.82 -36.33 -24.89
N PHE A 377 -28.80 -35.15 -24.26
CA PHE A 377 -27.66 -34.23 -24.34
C PHE A 377 -26.54 -34.70 -23.39
N ASP A 378 -25.30 -34.72 -23.86
CA ASP A 378 -24.13 -34.98 -23.00
C ASP A 378 -23.82 -33.74 -22.13
N LEU A 379 -24.54 -33.62 -21.02
CA LEU A 379 -24.38 -32.55 -20.04
C LEU A 379 -23.03 -32.65 -19.29
N ASN A 380 -22.39 -33.83 -19.24
CA ASN A 380 -21.17 -34.04 -18.47
C ASN A 380 -19.99 -33.24 -19.04
N TYR A 381 -19.86 -33.21 -20.37
CA TYR A 381 -18.83 -32.42 -21.04
C TYR A 381 -19.00 -30.92 -20.75
N ILE A 382 -20.23 -30.40 -20.82
CA ILE A 382 -20.54 -28.98 -20.55
C ILE A 382 -20.18 -28.62 -19.10
N PHE A 383 -20.54 -29.45 -18.13
CA PHE A 383 -20.21 -29.20 -16.71
C PHE A 383 -18.70 -29.27 -16.44
N TYR A 384 -17.97 -30.18 -17.11
CA TYR A 384 -16.53 -30.23 -17.03
C TYR A 384 -15.88 -28.95 -17.57
N GLU A 385 -16.29 -28.47 -18.75
CA GLU A 385 -15.77 -27.22 -19.33
C GLU A 385 -16.08 -26.00 -18.44
N LEU A 386 -17.28 -25.91 -17.88
CA LEU A 386 -17.67 -24.82 -16.99
C LEU A 386 -16.84 -24.81 -15.69
N THR A 387 -16.62 -25.99 -15.09
CA THR A 387 -15.81 -26.12 -13.88
C THR A 387 -14.36 -25.71 -14.15
N SER A 388 -13.76 -26.25 -15.22
CA SER A 388 -12.39 -25.93 -15.60
C SER A 388 -12.20 -24.44 -15.92
N SER A 389 -13.16 -23.84 -16.65
CA SER A 389 -13.12 -22.41 -16.97
C SER A 389 -13.20 -21.55 -15.71
N ARG A 390 -14.12 -21.86 -14.79
CA ARG A 390 -14.27 -21.16 -13.50
C ARG A 390 -12.98 -21.21 -12.68
N GLU A 391 -12.35 -22.38 -12.56
CA GLU A 391 -11.10 -22.56 -11.83
C GLU A 391 -9.97 -21.69 -12.40
N ILE A 392 -9.81 -21.67 -13.73
CA ILE A 392 -8.79 -20.86 -14.41
C ILE A 392 -9.00 -19.36 -14.14
N LEU A 393 -10.24 -18.88 -14.27
CA LEU A 393 -10.59 -17.46 -14.05
C LEU A 393 -10.33 -17.04 -12.59
N ASN A 394 -10.80 -17.82 -11.62
CA ASN A 394 -10.59 -17.54 -10.19
C ASN A 394 -9.11 -17.59 -9.80
N LYS A 395 -8.37 -18.58 -10.30
CA LYS A 395 -6.95 -18.74 -10.00
C LYS A 395 -6.12 -17.56 -10.50
N HIS A 396 -6.44 -17.03 -11.69
CA HIS A 396 -5.78 -15.85 -12.22
C HIS A 396 -5.94 -14.63 -11.31
N SER A 397 -7.19 -14.29 -10.94
CA SER A 397 -7.49 -13.17 -10.04
C SER A 397 -6.79 -13.32 -8.68
N LYS A 398 -6.95 -14.48 -8.02
CA LYS A 398 -6.34 -14.78 -6.71
C LYS A 398 -4.82 -14.58 -6.72
N ILE A 399 -4.13 -15.05 -7.76
CA ILE A 399 -2.65 -14.96 -7.84
C ILE A 399 -2.17 -13.56 -8.21
N LEU A 400 -2.85 -12.88 -9.13
CA LEU A 400 -2.48 -11.53 -9.58
C LEU A 400 -2.51 -10.51 -8.42
N HIS A 401 -3.52 -10.62 -7.55
CA HIS A 401 -3.72 -9.73 -6.40
C HIS A 401 -3.10 -10.23 -5.09
N LYS A 402 -2.53 -11.44 -5.06
CA LYS A 402 -1.83 -11.98 -3.90
C LYS A 402 -0.69 -11.05 -3.48
N LYS A 403 -0.70 -10.64 -2.20
CA LYS A 403 0.38 -9.85 -1.59
C LYS A 403 1.58 -10.73 -1.26
N TRP A 404 2.75 -10.39 -1.82
CA TRP A 404 3.98 -11.13 -1.59
C TRP A 404 4.76 -10.49 -0.43
N LYS A 405 5.11 -11.29 0.58
CA LYS A 405 5.94 -10.84 1.71
C LYS A 405 7.42 -11.04 1.39
N PRO A 406 8.32 -10.15 1.85
CA PRO A 406 8.08 -9.01 2.74
C PRO A 406 7.83 -7.67 2.03
N ILE A 407 7.74 -7.61 0.70
CA ILE A 407 7.46 -6.35 -0.03
C ILE A 407 6.03 -5.82 0.19
N GLU A 408 5.08 -6.70 0.55
CA GLU A 408 3.67 -6.39 0.77
C GLU A 408 2.97 -5.77 -0.46
N LYS A 409 3.48 -6.10 -1.65
CA LYS A 409 2.89 -5.73 -2.95
C LYS A 409 2.45 -6.97 -3.74
N SER A 410 1.42 -6.81 -4.56
CA SER A 410 0.96 -7.82 -5.52
C SER A 410 1.62 -7.64 -6.89
N ALA A 411 1.51 -8.65 -7.76
CA ALA A 411 2.01 -8.53 -9.13
C ALA A 411 1.33 -7.37 -9.88
N PHE A 412 0.02 -7.18 -9.68
CA PHE A 412 -0.73 -6.05 -10.22
C PHE A 412 -0.13 -4.69 -9.84
N GLU A 413 0.17 -4.51 -8.55
CA GLU A 413 0.77 -3.26 -8.06
C GLU A 413 2.18 -3.06 -8.62
N LEU A 414 2.97 -4.13 -8.73
CA LEU A 414 4.31 -4.05 -9.31
C LEU A 414 4.29 -3.65 -10.80
N TYR A 415 3.33 -4.14 -11.59
CA TYR A 415 3.14 -3.63 -12.96
C TYR A 415 2.91 -2.13 -12.97
N GLY A 416 2.00 -1.65 -12.12
CA GLY A 416 1.69 -0.23 -12.00
C GLY A 416 2.90 0.63 -11.61
N GLU A 417 3.65 0.21 -10.60
CA GLU A 417 4.88 0.90 -10.16
C GLU A 417 5.95 0.91 -11.26
N LEU A 418 6.13 -0.21 -11.96
CA LEU A 418 7.10 -0.30 -13.04
C LEU A 418 6.73 0.59 -14.23
N LEU A 419 5.46 0.65 -14.61
CA LEU A 419 4.98 1.54 -15.68
C LEU A 419 5.21 3.00 -15.30
N LYS A 420 4.90 3.39 -14.06
CA LYS A 420 5.18 4.73 -13.54
C LYS A 420 6.67 5.07 -13.65
N LEU A 421 7.55 4.20 -13.14
CA LEU A 421 9.00 4.42 -13.15
C LEU A 421 9.61 4.38 -14.56
N GLN A 422 9.03 3.63 -15.49
CA GLN A 422 9.42 3.67 -16.90
C GLN A 422 9.13 5.02 -17.55
N ARG A 423 8.02 5.69 -17.19
CA ARG A 423 7.72 7.06 -17.65
C ARG A 423 8.69 8.09 -17.04
N GLU A 424 9.02 7.95 -15.76
CA GLU A 424 9.91 8.86 -15.05
C GLU A 424 11.38 8.71 -15.48
N CYS A 425 11.82 7.50 -15.84
CA CYS A 425 13.21 7.24 -16.20
C CYS A 425 13.37 6.18 -17.30
N ASN A 426 13.87 6.63 -18.46
CA ASN A 426 14.18 5.76 -19.61
C ASN A 426 15.59 5.12 -19.56
N HIS A 427 16.39 5.40 -18.53
CA HIS A 427 17.70 4.75 -18.38
C HIS A 427 17.52 3.30 -17.90
N ASP A 428 18.29 2.38 -18.48
CA ASP A 428 18.32 0.97 -18.09
C ASP A 428 19.74 0.55 -17.70
N VAL A 429 20.01 0.48 -16.40
CA VAL A 429 21.27 -0.01 -15.85
C VAL A 429 21.09 -1.47 -15.43
N ARG A 430 21.84 -2.37 -16.06
CA ARG A 430 21.75 -3.81 -15.79
C ARG A 430 22.69 -4.19 -14.64
N PHE A 431 22.11 -4.54 -13.50
CA PHE A 431 22.81 -5.08 -12.34
C PHE A 431 22.05 -6.28 -11.79
N THR A 432 22.75 -7.17 -11.07
CA THR A 432 22.14 -8.35 -10.44
C THR A 432 21.66 -8.05 -9.03
N PHE A 433 20.51 -8.59 -8.67
CA PHE A 433 19.95 -8.43 -7.33
C PHE A 433 19.98 -9.76 -6.60
N ARG A 434 20.72 -9.84 -5.49
CA ARG A 434 20.81 -11.07 -4.69
C ARG A 434 19.68 -11.12 -3.65
N ASN A 435 19.05 -12.29 -3.50
CA ASN A 435 18.03 -12.55 -2.47
C ASN A 435 16.87 -11.53 -2.43
N ILE A 436 16.35 -11.13 -3.60
CA ILE A 436 15.26 -10.15 -3.69
C ILE A 436 14.06 -10.51 -2.79
N HIS A 437 13.75 -11.80 -2.66
CA HIS A 437 12.68 -12.34 -1.82
C HIS A 437 12.80 -12.00 -0.32
N LYS A 438 13.97 -11.55 0.15
CA LYS A 438 14.17 -11.11 1.56
C LYS A 438 13.96 -9.61 1.75
N TRP A 439 13.86 -8.84 0.68
CA TRP A 439 13.80 -7.38 0.76
C TRP A 439 12.40 -6.84 1.02
N SER A 440 12.23 -6.05 2.07
CA SER A 440 10.98 -5.36 2.38
C SER A 440 10.87 -3.99 1.72
N TYR A 441 9.67 -3.43 1.71
CA TYR A 441 9.44 -2.05 1.28
C TYR A 441 10.22 -1.03 2.13
N ILE A 442 10.41 -1.29 3.43
CA ILE A 442 11.21 -0.42 4.32
C ILE A 442 12.67 -0.38 3.88
N GLN A 443 13.24 -1.53 3.49
CA GLN A 443 14.61 -1.61 3.00
C GLN A 443 14.78 -0.87 1.67
N LEU A 444 13.79 -0.93 0.77
CA LEU A 444 13.78 -0.12 -0.44
C LEU A 444 13.86 1.38 -0.11
N VAL A 445 13.01 1.88 0.81
CA VAL A 445 13.01 3.30 1.20
C VAL A 445 14.33 3.72 1.84
N GLN A 446 14.93 2.86 2.68
CA GLN A 446 16.24 3.12 3.29
C GLN A 446 17.34 3.19 2.22
N ALA A 447 17.37 2.23 1.28
CA ALA A 447 18.33 2.22 0.19
C ALA A 447 18.20 3.46 -0.70
N LYS A 448 16.97 3.86 -1.07
CA LYS A 448 16.72 5.10 -1.83
C LYS A 448 17.29 6.33 -1.14
N LYS A 449 17.00 6.51 0.16
CA LYS A 449 17.53 7.64 0.96
C LYS A 449 19.07 7.65 1.00
N LEU A 450 19.70 6.49 1.08
CA LEU A 450 21.16 6.37 1.05
C LEU A 450 21.73 6.68 -0.35
N ILE A 451 21.06 6.24 -1.41
CA ILE A 451 21.42 6.56 -2.79
C ILE A 451 21.30 8.08 -3.05
N ASP A 452 20.21 8.71 -2.62
CA ASP A 452 20.00 10.16 -2.76
C ASP A 452 21.06 10.96 -1.97
N LYS A 453 21.51 10.45 -0.82
CA LYS A 453 22.66 11.02 -0.10
C LYS A 453 23.97 10.83 -0.85
N LEU A 454 24.18 9.66 -1.47
CA LEU A 454 25.39 9.39 -2.26
C LEU A 454 25.55 10.33 -3.46
N VAL A 455 24.44 10.81 -4.04
CA VAL A 455 24.46 11.78 -5.16
C VAL A 455 25.25 13.04 -4.81
N GLN A 456 25.24 13.48 -3.55
CA GLN A 456 26.00 14.65 -3.09
C GLN A 456 27.52 14.46 -3.23
N TYR A 457 27.98 13.22 -3.25
CA TYR A 457 29.39 12.83 -3.37
C TYR A 457 29.72 12.30 -4.78
N TYR A 458 28.93 12.68 -5.79
CA TYR A 458 29.12 12.25 -7.18
C TYR A 458 30.56 12.38 -7.72
N PRO A 459 31.30 13.48 -7.46
CA PRO A 459 32.68 13.60 -7.94
C PRO A 459 33.62 12.51 -7.39
N PHE A 460 33.43 12.07 -6.14
CA PHE A 460 34.19 10.96 -5.57
C PHE A 460 33.82 9.62 -6.22
N ILE A 461 32.54 9.41 -6.55
CA ILE A 461 32.05 8.17 -7.19
C ILE A 461 32.64 8.00 -8.59
N LYS A 462 32.72 9.08 -9.37
CA LYS A 462 33.32 9.08 -10.72
C LYS A 462 34.85 9.19 -10.73
N CYS A 463 35.50 9.15 -9.56
CA CYS A 463 36.95 9.37 -9.43
C CYS A 463 37.43 10.71 -10.03
N GLN A 464 36.53 11.70 -10.14
CA GLN A 464 36.83 13.05 -10.62
C GLN A 464 37.43 13.91 -9.50
N GLN A 465 37.10 13.59 -8.25
CA GLN A 465 37.64 14.21 -7.05
C GLN A 465 38.41 13.16 -6.24
N LYS A 466 39.62 13.54 -5.80
CA LYS A 466 40.46 12.74 -4.91
C LYS A 466 40.82 13.59 -3.70
N THR A 467 41.19 12.94 -2.61
CA THR A 467 41.77 13.61 -1.45
C THR A 467 42.96 12.82 -0.93
N VAL A 468 43.96 13.50 -0.38
CA VAL A 468 45.10 12.85 0.29
C VAL A 468 44.65 11.96 1.44
N TRP A 469 43.52 12.29 2.07
CA TRP A 469 42.92 11.54 3.17
C TRP A 469 42.23 10.23 2.77
N GLN A 470 42.18 9.87 1.48
CA GLN A 470 41.62 8.59 1.03
C GLN A 470 42.33 7.36 1.63
N GLN A 471 43.61 7.54 1.98
CA GLN A 471 44.47 6.53 2.60
C GLN A 471 44.40 6.56 4.14
N SER A 472 43.51 7.39 4.71
CA SER A 472 43.34 7.44 6.15
C SER A 472 42.72 6.16 6.69
N ASN A 473 43.20 5.69 7.84
CA ASN A 473 42.62 4.57 8.58
C ASN A 473 41.41 4.99 9.44
N LEU A 474 41.13 6.29 9.53
CA LEU A 474 40.02 6.80 10.32
C LEU A 474 38.69 6.52 9.62
N THR A 475 37.70 6.07 10.40
CA THR A 475 36.33 5.86 9.90
C THR A 475 35.39 7.02 10.26
N THR A 476 35.79 7.91 11.17
CA THR A 476 34.99 9.04 11.65
C THR A 476 35.86 10.24 12.03
N LEU A 477 35.37 11.45 11.75
CA LEU A 477 36.01 12.72 12.09
C LEU A 477 35.05 13.56 12.94
N ASN A 478 35.28 13.62 14.25
CA ASN A 478 34.55 14.51 15.15
C ASN A 478 35.29 15.85 15.30
N SER A 479 34.66 16.85 15.93
CA SER A 479 35.26 18.18 16.09
C SER A 479 36.61 18.14 16.81
N GLN A 480 36.72 17.31 17.86
CA GLN A 480 37.94 17.17 18.65
C GLN A 480 39.11 16.59 17.83
N LYS A 481 38.88 15.50 17.09
CA LYS A 481 39.91 14.91 16.21
C LYS A 481 40.27 15.81 15.04
N ARG A 482 39.30 16.56 14.50
CA ARG A 482 39.56 17.56 13.44
C ARG A 482 40.50 18.65 13.95
N GLU A 483 40.26 19.13 15.16
CA GLU A 483 41.11 20.13 15.82
C GLU A 483 42.50 19.56 16.12
N GLU A 484 42.58 18.33 16.64
CA GLU A 484 43.84 17.62 16.87
C GLU A 484 44.67 17.46 15.59
N ILE A 485 44.05 17.03 14.49
CA ILE A 485 44.73 16.89 13.18
C ILE A 485 45.18 18.25 12.65
N TYR A 486 44.32 19.27 12.72
CA TYR A 486 44.66 20.61 12.24
C TYR A 486 45.81 21.21 13.05
N GLU A 487 45.77 21.10 14.37
CA GLU A 487 46.84 21.56 15.25
C GLU A 487 48.16 20.83 14.97
N GLY A 488 48.11 19.51 14.78
CA GLY A 488 49.29 18.71 14.43
C GLY A 488 49.91 19.14 13.10
N ILE A 489 49.09 19.36 12.06
CA ILE A 489 49.55 19.85 10.75
C ILE A 489 50.15 21.26 10.87
N ASP A 490 49.50 22.16 11.60
CA ASP A 490 49.97 23.54 11.78
C ASP A 490 51.30 23.59 12.55
N LYS A 491 51.42 22.87 13.68
CA LYS A 491 52.67 22.75 14.45
C LYS A 491 53.80 22.17 13.59
N LEU A 492 53.52 21.10 12.86
CA LEU A 492 54.51 20.46 12.00
C LEU A 492 54.97 21.40 10.86
N SER A 493 54.03 22.09 10.21
CA SER A 493 54.31 23.09 9.17
C SER A 493 55.18 24.24 9.71
N GLN A 494 54.85 24.78 10.89
CA GLN A 494 55.63 25.83 11.54
C GLN A 494 57.06 25.37 11.86
N HIS A 495 57.23 24.16 12.38
CA HIS A 495 58.54 23.62 12.69
C HIS A 495 59.38 23.35 11.43
N ILE A 496 58.80 22.76 10.39
CA ILE A 496 59.49 22.51 9.12
C ILE A 496 59.92 23.82 8.47
N LYS A 497 59.04 24.81 8.40
CA LYS A 497 59.36 26.13 7.82
C LYS A 497 60.50 26.82 8.57
N LEU A 498 60.42 26.86 9.91
CA LEU A 498 61.45 27.48 10.76
C LEU A 498 62.81 26.80 10.57
N VAL A 499 62.82 25.46 10.55
CA VAL A 499 64.01 24.64 10.32
C VAL A 499 64.58 24.86 8.93
N ARG A 500 63.74 24.90 7.88
CA ARG A 500 64.15 25.11 6.49
C ARG A 500 64.78 26.48 6.30
N GLU A 501 64.13 27.53 6.80
CA GLU A 501 64.66 28.89 6.74
C GLU A 501 66.02 29.01 7.44
N THR A 502 66.16 28.36 8.60
CA THR A 502 67.39 28.38 9.39
C THR A 502 68.48 27.54 8.76
N GLY A 503 68.15 26.34 8.28
CA GLY A 503 69.06 25.44 7.58
C GLY A 503 69.56 26.03 6.28
N ASN A 504 68.72 26.75 5.52
CA ASN A 504 69.15 27.50 4.34
C ASN A 504 70.16 28.59 4.69
N LYS A 505 69.92 29.35 5.77
CA LYS A 505 70.88 30.35 6.27
C LYS A 505 72.19 29.69 6.69
N LEU A 506 72.14 28.56 7.38
CA LEU A 506 73.33 27.81 7.78
C LEU A 506 74.10 27.24 6.59
N ALA A 507 73.39 26.69 5.59
CA ALA A 507 73.97 26.17 4.36
C ALA A 507 74.77 27.24 3.61
N VAL A 508 74.21 28.45 3.51
CA VAL A 508 74.90 29.62 2.93
C VAL A 508 76.14 29.97 3.75
N LEU A 509 76.04 30.02 5.08
CA LEU A 509 77.18 30.35 5.96
C LEU A 509 78.31 29.33 5.86
N ILE A 510 78.00 28.03 5.78
CA ILE A 510 79.01 26.97 5.64
C ILE A 510 79.38 26.67 4.18
N ASN A 511 78.80 27.42 3.23
CA ASN A 511 78.97 27.32 1.78
C ASN A 511 78.79 25.87 1.29
N LYS A 512 77.61 25.33 1.60
CA LYS A 512 77.05 24.06 1.12
C LYS A 512 75.79 24.34 0.31
N GLN A 513 75.35 23.34 -0.45
CA GLN A 513 74.07 23.41 -1.15
C GLN A 513 72.92 23.51 -0.14
N THR A 514 71.85 24.19 -0.53
CA THR A 514 70.62 24.28 0.28
C THR A 514 70.05 22.88 0.47
N PRO A 515 69.83 22.46 1.73
CA PRO A 515 69.38 21.11 2.02
C PRO A 515 67.98 20.89 1.43
N GLN A 516 67.81 19.76 0.77
CA GLN A 516 66.55 19.34 0.19
C GLN A 516 65.79 18.40 1.13
N THR A 517 66.46 17.74 2.08
CA THR A 517 65.87 16.75 3.01
C THR A 517 66.17 17.08 4.46
N LEU A 518 65.44 16.47 5.41
CA LEU A 518 65.69 16.62 6.84
C LEU A 518 67.01 15.96 7.28
N GLU A 519 67.46 14.90 6.61
CA GLU A 519 68.78 14.27 6.81
C GLU A 519 69.91 15.24 6.41
N GLU A 520 69.77 15.92 5.28
CA GLU A 520 70.72 16.95 4.85
C GLU A 520 70.71 18.16 5.80
N LEU A 521 69.55 18.54 6.33
CA LEU A 521 69.44 19.56 7.38
C LEU A 521 70.17 19.13 8.66
N ASP A 522 69.91 17.92 9.17
CA ASP A 522 70.59 17.39 10.36
C ASP A 522 72.11 17.40 10.17
N PHE A 523 72.58 16.98 9.00
CA PHE A 523 73.98 17.03 8.64
C PHE A 523 74.55 18.47 8.65
N ILE A 524 73.82 19.45 8.12
CA ILE A 524 74.23 20.86 8.10
C ILE A 524 74.23 21.46 9.51
N PHE A 525 73.23 21.15 10.34
CA PHE A 525 73.15 21.59 11.73
C PHE A 525 74.28 20.98 12.57
N ASN A 526 74.54 19.68 12.44
CA ASN A 526 75.65 18.99 13.12
C ASN A 526 77.01 19.54 12.68
N ALA A 527 77.19 19.79 11.38
CA ALA A 527 78.40 20.46 10.86
C ALA A 527 78.57 21.87 11.46
N GLY A 528 77.49 22.66 11.50
CA GLY A 528 77.50 24.01 12.09
C GLY A 528 77.81 23.99 13.59
N TYR A 529 77.19 23.08 14.34
CA TYR A 529 77.42 22.89 15.78
C TYR A 529 78.85 22.43 16.08
N HIS A 530 79.39 21.52 15.27
CA HIS A 530 80.77 21.04 15.38
C HIS A 530 81.78 22.17 15.13
N ILE A 531 81.53 23.02 14.13
CA ILE A 531 82.34 24.23 13.85
C ILE A 531 82.28 25.22 15.02
N ALA A 532 81.09 25.43 15.59
CA ALA A 532 80.89 26.40 16.67
C ALA A 532 81.52 25.97 18.01
N ASN A 533 81.67 24.66 18.26
CA ASN A 533 82.20 24.10 19.52
C ASN A 533 83.64 23.59 19.40
N PHE A 534 84.57 24.45 18.95
CA PHE A 534 86.00 24.13 19.00
C PHE A 534 86.50 24.08 20.46
N PRO A 535 87.27 23.06 20.86
CA PRO A 535 87.76 22.97 22.23
C PRO A 535 89.07 23.77 22.43
N LEU A 536 89.03 24.86 23.21
CA LEU A 536 90.23 25.48 23.79
C LEU A 536 90.22 25.52 25.31
N ASP A 537 91.42 25.38 25.85
CA ASP A 537 91.72 25.30 27.27
C ASP A 537 91.22 26.53 28.07
N LYS A 538 90.47 26.25 29.14
CA LYS A 538 90.16 27.22 30.19
C LYS A 538 91.43 27.42 31.01
N GLY A 539 92.01 28.62 30.96
CA GLY A 539 93.35 28.89 31.49
C GLY A 539 93.71 28.30 32.87
N ARG A 540 94.92 27.73 32.94
CA ARG A 540 95.81 27.52 34.11
C ARG A 540 95.20 26.89 35.38
N VAL A 541 95.64 25.66 35.69
CA VAL A 541 95.85 25.20 37.08
C VAL A 541 97.32 24.81 37.26
N ARG A 542 98.01 25.43 38.23
CA ARG A 542 99.35 25.06 38.69
C ARG A 542 99.27 23.79 39.56
N GLU A 543 100.28 22.92 39.47
CA GLU A 543 100.52 21.84 40.43
C GLU A 543 100.53 22.33 41.89
N LYS A 544 99.59 21.84 42.70
CA LYS A 544 99.83 20.80 43.71
C LYS A 544 98.51 20.39 44.39
N GLY A 545 98.15 19.11 44.23
CA GLY A 545 97.29 18.37 45.16
C GLY A 545 95.84 18.18 44.72
N GLU A 546 95.51 16.90 44.47
CA GLU A 546 94.19 16.26 44.61
C GLU A 546 93.11 16.51 43.52
N PHE A 547 92.60 15.37 43.03
CA PHE A 547 91.44 15.23 42.15
C PHE A 547 90.15 15.34 42.98
N GLU A 548 89.13 16.06 42.48
CA GLU A 548 87.73 15.57 42.34
C GLU A 548 86.76 16.69 41.84
N ASP A 549 85.86 16.27 40.94
CA ASP A 549 84.54 16.79 40.55
C ASP A 549 84.21 18.29 40.57
N VAL A 550 83.93 18.88 39.39
CA VAL A 550 82.78 19.79 39.13
C VAL A 550 82.39 19.78 37.63
N PHE A 551 81.11 19.47 37.36
CA PHE A 551 80.39 19.82 36.12
C PHE A 551 79.61 21.14 36.31
N VAL A 552 79.33 21.85 35.20
CA VAL A 552 78.29 22.89 34.97
C VAL A 552 78.74 24.37 34.83
N GLN A 553 78.34 24.91 33.66
CA GLN A 553 78.05 26.29 33.22
C GLN A 553 78.87 27.48 33.76
N THR A 554 79.52 28.19 32.83
CA THR A 554 79.68 29.64 32.90
C THR A 554 79.90 30.20 31.49
N THR A 555 79.06 31.19 31.18
CA THR A 555 79.08 32.10 30.04
C THR A 555 80.33 32.98 30.10
N GLY A 556 81.10 33.00 29.02
CA GLY A 556 82.30 33.82 28.88
C GLY A 556 83.27 33.18 27.89
N PHE A 557 82.97 33.31 26.59
CA PHE A 557 83.80 32.71 25.55
C PHE A 557 84.98 33.62 25.22
N ILE A 558 86.12 33.23 25.76
CA ILE A 558 87.48 33.73 25.55
C ILE A 558 88.03 33.16 24.23
N ASP A 559 88.87 33.96 23.56
CA ASP A 559 89.55 33.82 22.26
C ASP A 559 89.58 32.45 21.53
N ILE A 560 89.31 32.51 20.21
CA ILE A 560 89.32 31.38 19.25
C ILE A 560 90.77 31.08 18.81
N PRO A 561 91.19 29.81 18.65
CA PRO A 561 92.57 29.47 18.34
C PRO A 561 92.90 29.63 16.88
N LYS A 562 94.18 29.88 16.64
CA LYS A 562 94.78 29.78 15.31
C LYS A 562 94.87 28.29 14.94
N VAL A 563 93.93 27.76 14.15
CA VAL A 563 94.16 26.49 13.44
C VAL A 563 95.41 26.67 12.57
N PRO A 564 96.42 25.78 12.62
CA PRO A 564 97.62 25.93 11.80
C PRO A 564 97.25 26.04 10.32
N LYS A 565 97.82 27.04 9.62
CA LYS A 565 97.63 27.21 8.17
C LYS A 565 97.96 25.93 7.41
N PHE A 566 98.88 25.13 7.95
CA PHE A 566 99.25 23.82 7.44
C PHE A 566 98.06 22.84 7.38
N TRP A 567 97.18 22.80 8.39
CA TRP A 567 96.04 21.88 8.45
C TRP A 567 95.00 22.19 7.36
N ILE A 568 94.79 23.48 7.08
CA ILE A 568 93.88 23.94 6.02
C ILE A 568 94.45 23.61 4.63
N SER A 569 95.76 23.82 4.46
CA SER A 569 96.46 23.59 3.18
C SER A 569 96.58 22.08 2.87
N ASN A 570 96.88 21.28 3.91
CA ASN A 570 97.09 19.83 3.87
C ASN A 570 96.21 19.13 4.92
N PRO A 571 94.92 18.88 4.61
CA PRO A 571 93.97 18.23 5.51
C PRO A 571 94.14 16.71 5.53
N ASN A 572 95.38 16.22 5.65
CA ASN A 572 95.67 14.79 5.75
C ASN A 572 95.84 14.44 7.23
N ILE A 573 94.76 13.98 7.85
CA ILE A 573 94.75 13.67 9.27
C ILE A 573 95.77 12.57 9.63
N LYS A 574 95.97 11.58 8.77
CA LYS A 574 96.95 10.50 8.97
C LYS A 574 98.37 11.06 8.99
N LEU A 575 98.67 12.01 8.12
CA LEU A 575 99.95 12.73 8.13
C LEU A 575 100.11 13.55 9.41
N LEU A 576 99.06 14.24 9.87
CA LEU A 576 99.13 15.02 11.11
C LEU A 576 99.35 14.12 12.34
N TRP A 577 98.61 13.02 12.47
CA TRP A 577 98.86 12.03 13.53
C TRP A 577 100.27 11.42 13.47
N GLN A 578 100.80 11.17 12.26
CA GLN A 578 102.19 10.74 12.09
C GLN A 578 103.16 11.82 12.58
N ARG A 579 102.92 13.10 12.27
CA ARG A 579 103.74 14.21 12.77
C ARG A 579 103.64 14.35 14.28
N LEU A 580 102.47 14.12 14.88
CA LEU A 580 102.32 14.12 16.33
C LEU A 580 103.11 12.98 16.96
N SER A 581 103.07 11.77 16.40
CA SER A 581 103.88 10.65 16.90
C SER A 581 105.39 10.90 16.77
N GLU A 582 105.83 11.51 15.66
CA GLU A 582 107.22 11.97 15.51
C GLU A 582 107.60 12.99 16.60
N LEU A 583 106.72 13.95 16.89
CA LEU A 583 106.90 14.96 17.93
C LEU A 583 106.90 14.38 19.34
N GLU A 584 105.97 13.47 19.66
CA GLU A 584 105.88 12.77 20.94
C GLU A 584 107.14 11.93 21.20
N ASN A 585 107.62 11.20 20.18
CA ASN A 585 108.85 10.41 20.30
C ASN A 585 110.07 11.30 20.57
N ASP A 586 110.25 12.36 19.78
CA ASP A 586 111.35 13.30 19.98
C ASP A 586 111.22 13.99 21.36
N PHE A 587 110.03 14.38 21.79
CA PHE A 587 109.80 15.04 23.09
C PHE A 587 110.09 14.12 24.27
N ASN A 588 109.62 12.86 24.19
CA ASN A 588 109.88 11.86 25.23
C ASN A 588 111.38 11.51 25.32
N LEU A 589 112.06 11.34 24.17
CA LEU A 589 113.52 11.10 24.12
C LEU A 589 114.31 12.29 24.67
N GLN A 590 113.87 13.52 24.38
CA GLN A 590 114.47 14.75 24.92
C GLN A 590 114.36 14.79 26.44
N GLN A 591 113.18 14.50 27.00
CA GLN A 591 112.98 14.41 28.45
C GLN A 591 113.80 13.28 29.09
N GLU A 592 113.83 12.08 28.50
CA GLU A 592 114.58 10.94 29.00
C GLU A 592 116.09 11.24 29.07
N TYR A 593 116.67 11.74 27.97
CA TYR A 593 118.10 12.01 27.89
C TYR A 593 118.50 13.21 28.74
N TYR A 594 117.69 14.27 28.78
CA TYR A 594 117.94 15.42 29.65
C TYR A 594 117.97 14.99 31.12
N ASN A 595 116.97 14.23 31.57
CA ASN A 595 116.91 13.74 32.96
C ASN A 595 118.08 12.79 33.29
N TYR A 596 118.42 11.88 32.37
CA TYR A 596 119.56 10.96 32.54
C TYR A 596 120.88 11.73 32.68
N LEU A 597 121.12 12.75 31.85
CA LEU A 597 122.39 13.48 31.83
C LEU A 597 122.51 14.52 32.94
N VAL A 598 121.44 15.27 33.23
CA VAL A 598 121.44 16.28 34.31
C VAL A 598 121.64 15.62 35.69
N SER A 599 121.23 14.36 35.86
CA SER A 599 121.52 13.62 37.09
C SER A 599 123.03 13.36 37.32
N LYS A 600 123.83 13.36 36.24
CA LYS A 600 125.26 12.99 36.26
C LYS A 600 126.21 14.16 35.99
N TYR A 601 125.75 15.15 35.24
CA TYR A 601 126.53 16.30 34.79
C TYR A 601 125.87 17.60 35.22
N ASP A 602 126.68 18.63 35.43
CA ASP A 602 126.19 19.98 35.70
C ASP A 602 125.65 20.64 34.42
N SER A 603 124.81 21.66 34.57
CA SER A 603 124.16 22.35 33.44
C SER A 603 125.16 22.97 32.45
N SER A 604 126.36 23.33 32.92
CA SER A 604 127.46 23.84 32.10
C SER A 604 128.05 22.80 31.14
N PHE A 605 127.75 21.51 31.32
CA PHE A 605 128.12 20.46 30.38
C PHE A 605 127.42 20.63 29.03
N PHE A 606 126.13 20.95 29.05
CA PHE A 606 125.29 21.02 27.85
C PHE A 606 125.57 22.24 26.99
N SER A 607 126.33 23.22 27.48
CA SER A 607 126.75 24.39 26.71
C SER A 607 128.09 24.21 25.98
N GLN A 608 128.77 23.06 26.17
CA GLN A 608 130.02 22.77 25.48
C GLN A 608 129.78 22.29 24.04
N ASN A 609 130.84 22.33 23.20
CA ASN A 609 130.83 21.67 21.89
C ASN A 609 131.01 20.15 22.07
N LEU A 610 129.93 19.50 22.53
CA LEU A 610 129.92 18.08 22.89
C LEU A 610 130.25 17.15 21.71
N GLN A 611 129.93 17.56 20.48
CA GLN A 611 130.26 16.82 19.26
C GLN A 611 131.78 16.77 19.02
N ALA A 612 132.47 17.90 19.18
CA ALA A 612 133.93 17.96 19.07
C ALA A 612 134.59 17.15 20.20
N VAL A 613 134.09 17.26 21.43
CA VAL A 613 134.60 16.50 22.59
C VAL A 613 134.43 15.00 22.39
N LEU A 614 133.27 14.55 21.92
CA LEU A 614 133.00 13.14 21.62
C LEU A 614 133.98 12.59 20.55
N SER A 615 134.29 13.39 19.51
CA SER A 615 135.20 12.97 18.45
C SER A 615 136.64 12.73 18.95
N ILE A 616 137.08 13.54 19.92
CA ILE A 616 138.38 13.36 20.59
C ILE A 616 138.34 12.10 21.46
N CYS A 617 137.30 11.91 22.27
CA CYS A 617 137.18 10.77 23.18
C CYS A 617 137.14 9.43 22.44
N LYS A 618 136.55 9.38 21.24
CA LYS A 618 136.51 8.17 20.42
C LYS A 618 137.88 7.74 19.88
N GLN A 619 138.90 8.60 19.92
CA GLN A 619 140.27 8.26 19.52
C GLN A 619 141.09 7.63 20.66
N TRP A 620 140.55 7.57 21.88
CA TRP A 620 141.22 6.94 23.02
C TRP A 620 141.28 5.41 22.86
N ASN A 621 142.42 4.85 23.19
CA ASN A 621 142.71 3.42 23.17
C ASN A 621 143.43 2.98 24.47
N ILE A 622 143.70 1.68 24.60
CA ILE A 622 144.23 1.09 25.84
C ILE A 622 145.61 1.63 26.26
N PHE A 623 146.36 2.24 25.35
CA PHE A 623 147.67 2.86 25.63
C PHE A 623 147.58 4.40 25.77
N SER A 624 146.40 5.01 25.58
CA SER A 624 146.24 6.46 25.57
C SER A 624 146.54 7.11 26.91
N TRP A 625 146.48 6.37 28.02
CA TRP A 625 146.86 6.85 29.34
C TRP A 625 148.36 7.16 29.50
N PHE A 626 149.24 6.73 28.57
CA PHE A 626 150.62 7.22 28.55
C PHE A 626 150.74 8.65 28.02
N SER A 627 149.72 9.19 27.34
CA SER A 627 149.71 10.54 26.79
C SER A 627 149.23 11.56 27.82
N TYR A 628 150.02 12.61 28.02
CA TYR A 628 149.62 13.77 28.83
C TYR A 628 148.29 14.38 28.35
N LYS A 629 148.11 14.46 27.02
CA LYS A 629 146.94 15.08 26.40
C LYS A 629 145.64 14.29 26.67
N TYR A 630 145.72 12.96 26.74
CA TYR A 630 144.58 12.11 27.14
C TYR A 630 144.11 12.45 28.56
N TRP A 631 145.03 12.56 29.53
CA TRP A 631 144.66 12.90 30.91
C TRP A 631 144.16 14.33 31.04
N GLU A 632 144.69 15.25 30.23
CA GLU A 632 144.21 16.63 30.16
C GLU A 632 142.76 16.69 29.66
N ASP A 633 142.46 16.02 28.54
CA ASP A 633 141.13 16.01 27.93
C ASP A 633 140.12 15.24 28.80
N LYS A 634 140.51 14.10 29.38
CA LYS A 634 139.67 13.33 30.32
C LYS A 634 139.37 14.10 31.60
N ARG A 635 140.33 14.87 32.12
CA ARG A 635 140.12 15.73 33.29
C ARG A 635 139.11 16.84 32.98
N LYS A 636 139.23 17.52 31.83
CA LYS A 636 138.29 18.57 31.40
C LYS A 636 136.85 18.07 31.28
N ILE A 637 136.63 16.82 30.87
CA ILE A 637 135.27 16.25 30.78
C ILE A 637 134.74 15.87 32.17
N LEU A 638 135.60 15.31 33.02
CA LEU A 638 135.24 14.94 34.39
C LEU A 638 134.99 16.16 35.29
N GLU A 639 135.51 17.35 34.95
CA GLU A 639 135.20 18.61 35.65
C GLU A 639 133.70 18.93 35.62
N TYR A 640 133.01 18.57 34.53
CA TYR A 640 131.57 18.79 34.40
C TYR A 640 130.71 17.67 35.00
N ARG A 641 131.32 16.57 35.45
CA ARG A 641 130.61 15.44 36.05
C ARG A 641 130.46 15.71 37.55
N LYS A 642 129.23 15.61 38.05
CA LYS A 642 128.90 15.85 39.48
C LYS A 642 129.59 14.87 40.42
N SER A 643 129.89 13.65 39.96
CA SER A 643 130.53 12.60 40.75
C SER A 643 132.00 12.42 40.39
N LYS A 644 132.89 12.53 41.39
CA LYS A 644 134.34 12.30 41.28
C LYS A 644 134.76 10.81 41.35
N LYS A 645 133.80 9.87 41.28
CA LYS A 645 134.11 8.42 41.24
C LYS A 645 134.75 8.06 39.89
N PHE A 646 135.60 7.02 39.89
CA PHE A 646 136.26 6.52 38.68
C PHE A 646 135.22 6.21 37.59
N CYS A 647 135.44 6.74 36.38
CA CYS A 647 134.56 6.58 35.23
C CYS A 647 135.36 6.00 34.07
N SER A 648 134.81 4.95 33.45
CA SER A 648 135.42 4.31 32.28
C SER A 648 135.24 5.16 31.03
N ASP A 649 136.12 4.97 30.06
CA ASP A 649 136.07 5.72 28.80
C ASP A 649 134.76 5.43 28.04
N GLU A 650 134.28 4.18 28.07
CA GLU A 650 132.99 3.79 27.48
C GLU A 650 131.81 4.55 28.09
N GLN A 651 131.80 4.76 29.42
CA GLN A 651 130.72 5.50 30.08
C GLN A 651 130.73 6.98 29.67
N ILE A 652 131.90 7.59 29.56
CA ILE A 652 132.05 8.99 29.11
C ILE A 652 131.58 9.13 27.66
N ILE A 653 131.98 8.21 26.78
CA ILE A 653 131.58 8.20 25.38
C ILE A 653 130.06 8.04 25.25
N ASN A 654 129.44 7.12 25.98
CA ASN A 654 127.99 6.91 25.96
C ASN A 654 127.20 8.11 26.53
N ASP A 655 127.69 8.73 27.61
CA ASP A 655 127.05 9.92 28.17
C ASP A 655 127.16 11.11 27.19
N LEU A 656 128.31 11.28 26.51
CA LEU A 656 128.49 12.28 25.45
C LEU A 656 127.61 12.00 24.22
N GLU A 657 127.45 10.74 23.80
CA GLU A 657 126.57 10.37 22.67
C GLU A 657 125.10 10.74 22.94
N LYS A 658 124.61 10.49 24.16
CA LYS A 658 123.27 10.91 24.58
C LYS A 658 123.15 12.44 24.61
N ALA A 659 124.17 13.14 25.07
CA ALA A 659 124.16 14.60 25.19
C ALA A 659 124.17 15.31 23.83
N VAL A 660 124.92 14.76 22.87
CA VAL A 660 124.89 15.19 21.46
C VAL A 660 123.52 14.94 20.83
N ARG A 661 122.89 13.79 21.10
CA ARG A 661 121.52 13.51 20.62
C ARG A 661 120.49 14.46 21.21
N LEU A 662 120.59 14.77 22.50
CA LEU A 662 119.73 15.73 23.18
C LEU A 662 119.81 17.13 22.53
N GLN A 663 121.02 17.66 22.30
CA GLN A 663 121.21 18.94 21.60
C GLN A 663 120.59 18.95 20.19
N ARG A 664 120.65 17.82 19.48
CA ARG A 664 120.00 17.71 18.15
C ARG A 664 118.48 17.75 18.24
N ILE A 665 117.88 17.17 19.28
CA ILE A 665 116.42 17.21 19.45
C ILE A 665 115.96 18.62 19.88
N ASP A 666 116.69 19.28 20.80
CA ASP A 666 116.42 20.67 21.17
C ASP A 666 116.53 21.63 19.97
N TYR A 667 117.50 21.37 19.07
CA TYR A 667 117.59 22.10 17.80
C TYR A 667 116.37 21.85 16.89
N LYS A 668 115.90 20.60 16.77
CA LYS A 668 114.66 20.33 15.99
C LYS A 668 113.46 21.12 16.52
N PHE A 669 113.34 21.30 17.84
CA PHE A 669 112.22 22.04 18.41
C PHE A 669 112.30 23.54 18.18
N THR A 670 113.49 24.10 17.91
CA THR A 670 113.69 25.52 17.56
C THR A 670 113.76 25.77 16.05
N ASP A 671 113.97 24.72 15.26
CA ASP A 671 114.07 24.76 13.80
C ASP A 671 112.68 24.89 13.14
N ASP A 672 112.43 26.03 12.51
CA ASP A 672 111.17 26.28 11.79
C ASP A 672 111.00 25.38 10.55
N SER A 673 112.04 24.67 10.11
CA SER A 673 111.97 23.65 9.06
C SER A 673 111.58 22.26 9.57
N TYR A 674 111.50 22.07 10.89
CA TYR A 674 111.09 20.82 11.51
C TYR A 674 109.62 20.52 11.23
N ARG A 675 109.37 19.40 10.54
CA ARG A 675 108.05 19.09 9.96
C ARG A 675 106.91 19.05 10.98
N PRO A 676 107.08 18.47 12.20
CA PRO A 676 106.05 18.57 13.23
C PRO A 676 105.84 19.98 13.78
N ARG A 677 106.86 20.85 13.82
CA ARG A 677 106.71 22.26 14.21
C ARG A 677 105.90 23.05 13.17
N ILE A 678 106.17 22.84 11.87
CA ILE A 678 105.33 23.40 10.79
C ILE A 678 103.88 22.91 10.89
N ALA A 679 103.69 21.63 11.21
CA ALA A 679 102.36 21.05 11.32
C ALA A 679 101.58 21.63 12.51
N PHE A 680 102.23 21.95 13.63
CA PHE A 680 101.56 22.34 14.88
C PHE A 680 101.95 23.71 15.41
N GLU A 681 102.44 24.60 14.55
CA GLU A 681 103.06 25.90 14.88
C GLU A 681 102.33 26.68 15.99
N ASN A 682 101.01 26.81 15.89
CA ASN A 682 100.19 27.57 16.84
C ASN A 682 100.02 26.91 18.23
N PHE A 683 100.50 25.68 18.40
CA PHE A 683 100.45 24.91 19.64
C PHE A 683 101.83 24.75 20.30
N PHE A 684 102.85 25.45 19.79
CA PHE A 684 104.13 25.61 20.50
C PHE A 684 104.05 26.81 21.43
N ILE A 685 104.35 26.60 22.71
CA ILE A 685 104.48 27.68 23.71
C ILE A 685 105.97 27.97 23.87
N GLY A 686 106.46 28.97 23.14
CA GLY A 686 107.90 29.16 22.93
C GLY A 686 108.46 28.00 22.11
N ASP A 687 109.52 27.35 22.60
CA ASP A 687 110.16 26.21 21.92
C ASP A 687 109.69 24.84 22.43
N LYS A 688 108.59 24.79 23.19
CA LYS A 688 108.02 23.55 23.73
C LYS A 688 106.64 23.26 23.11
N PRO A 689 106.40 22.03 22.63
CA PRO A 689 105.09 21.64 22.13
C PRO A 689 104.09 21.41 23.27
N ASP A 690 102.85 21.87 23.12
CA ASP A 690 101.71 21.46 23.97
C ASP A 690 101.01 20.24 23.34
N LEU A 691 101.50 19.05 23.71
CA LEU A 691 100.99 17.79 23.16
C LEU A 691 99.51 17.55 23.47
N PHE A 692 98.98 18.06 24.59
CA PHE A 692 97.59 17.84 24.99
C PHE A 692 96.63 18.65 24.10
N SER A 693 96.90 19.94 23.94
CA SER A 693 96.10 20.82 23.08
C SER A 693 96.14 20.40 21.60
N ILE A 694 97.30 19.93 21.12
CA ILE A 694 97.45 19.38 19.76
C ILE A 694 96.55 18.16 19.56
N LYS A 695 96.55 17.24 20.53
CA LYS A 695 95.78 15.99 20.44
C LYS A 695 94.27 16.26 20.43
N LEU A 696 93.81 17.17 21.29
CA LEU A 696 92.40 17.58 21.37
C LEU A 696 91.93 18.27 20.08
N ALA A 697 92.75 19.20 19.55
CA ALA A 697 92.47 19.90 18.30
C ALA A 697 92.49 18.97 17.08
N LEU A 698 93.35 17.94 17.08
CA LEU A 698 93.39 16.93 16.02
C LEU A 698 92.16 16.03 16.02
N VAL A 699 91.66 15.60 17.19
CA VAL A 699 90.40 14.84 17.29
C VAL A 699 89.24 15.66 16.73
N TRP A 700 89.12 16.92 17.14
CA TRP A 700 88.09 17.82 16.61
C TRP A 700 88.21 18.04 15.09
N PHE A 701 89.42 18.19 14.57
CA PHE A 701 89.66 18.38 13.13
C PHE A 701 89.37 17.11 12.34
N ASP A 702 89.69 15.93 12.87
CA ASP A 702 89.35 14.63 12.28
C ASP A 702 87.83 14.48 12.14
N GLU A 703 87.09 14.82 13.20
CA GLU A 703 85.62 14.86 13.18
C GLU A 703 85.08 15.91 12.20
N LEU A 704 85.71 17.10 12.09
CA LEU A 704 85.30 18.13 11.14
C LEU A 704 85.44 17.67 9.68
N LEU A 705 86.49 16.90 9.36
CA LEU A 705 86.72 16.38 8.01
C LEU A 705 85.62 15.42 7.55
N GLN A 706 84.88 14.79 8.48
CA GLN A 706 83.74 13.93 8.16
C GLN A 706 82.63 14.69 7.43
N TYR A 707 82.49 16.01 7.66
CA TYR A 707 81.46 16.84 7.03
C TYR A 707 81.79 17.29 5.58
N LYS A 708 82.96 16.91 5.05
CA LYS A 708 83.41 17.16 3.66
C LYS A 708 83.23 18.64 3.24
N LEU A 709 83.60 19.57 4.11
CA LEU A 709 83.52 21.01 3.83
C LEU A 709 84.62 21.43 2.83
N SER A 710 84.37 22.47 2.03
CA SER A 710 85.38 22.94 1.08
C SER A 710 86.53 23.65 1.80
N LYS A 711 87.76 23.56 1.26
CA LYS A 711 88.95 24.23 1.84
C LYS A 711 88.74 25.74 2.00
N LYS A 712 88.05 26.37 1.03
CA LYS A 712 87.70 27.79 1.05
C LYS A 712 86.70 28.10 2.18
N SER A 713 85.65 27.29 2.33
CA SER A 713 84.64 27.44 3.38
C SER A 713 85.25 27.36 4.78
N ILE A 714 86.10 26.35 5.03
CA ILE A 714 86.81 26.17 6.31
C ILE A 714 87.69 27.39 6.59
N SER A 715 88.40 27.91 5.58
CA SER A 715 89.28 29.07 5.76
C SER A 715 88.53 30.38 6.04
N GLU A 716 87.40 30.64 5.37
CA GLU A 716 86.59 31.85 5.52
C GLU A 716 85.85 31.87 6.87
N LEU A 717 85.27 30.73 7.27
CA LEU A 717 84.56 30.57 8.55
C LEU A 717 85.51 30.69 9.75
N ILE A 718 86.69 30.08 9.70
CA ILE A 718 87.63 30.10 10.82
C ILE A 718 88.32 31.47 10.96
N SER A 719 88.48 32.21 9.85
CA SER A 719 89.17 33.51 9.86
C SER A 719 88.26 34.74 10.07
N SER A 720 86.96 34.68 9.71
CA SER A 720 86.03 35.81 9.81
C SER A 720 85.27 35.85 11.14
N GLU A 721 85.47 36.88 11.97
CA GLU A 721 84.74 37.04 13.25
C GLU A 721 83.23 37.25 13.05
N ASN A 722 82.84 37.99 12.02
CA ASN A 722 81.44 38.31 11.75
C ASN A 722 80.64 37.06 11.34
N SER A 723 81.19 36.24 10.44
CA SER A 723 80.57 34.99 9.99
C SER A 723 80.42 33.97 11.12
N ARG A 724 81.34 33.97 12.09
CA ARG A 724 81.27 33.13 13.30
C ARG A 724 80.18 33.59 14.28
N ARG A 725 80.06 34.90 14.49
CA ARG A 725 78.98 35.48 15.31
C ARG A 725 77.62 35.21 14.68
N GLU A 726 77.52 35.31 13.37
CA GLU A 726 76.30 35.02 12.62
C GLU A 726 75.94 33.53 12.64
N LEU A 727 76.91 32.62 12.47
CA LEU A 727 76.73 31.18 12.63
C LEU A 727 76.22 30.83 14.03
N LYS A 728 76.87 31.40 15.06
CA LYS A 728 76.49 31.18 16.47
C LYS A 728 75.11 31.74 16.79
N ASN A 729 74.80 32.97 16.39
CA ASN A 729 73.48 33.57 16.56
C ASN A 729 72.38 32.76 15.85
N THR A 730 72.68 32.17 14.69
CA THR A 730 71.72 31.35 13.92
C THR A 730 71.49 29.99 14.59
N LEU A 731 72.53 29.38 15.15
CA LEU A 731 72.42 28.12 15.92
C LEU A 731 71.78 28.32 17.31
N GLU A 732 72.07 29.42 18.02
CA GLU A 732 71.46 29.69 19.34
C GLU A 732 69.97 30.02 19.24
N LYS A 733 69.53 30.61 18.13
CA LYS A 733 68.11 30.91 17.88
C LYS A 733 67.26 29.67 17.66
N LEU A 734 67.85 28.54 17.28
CA LEU A 734 67.14 27.28 17.06
C LEU A 734 67.74 26.15 17.88
N ASN A 735 66.97 25.63 18.83
CA ASN A 735 67.28 24.36 19.45
C ASN A 735 66.94 23.22 18.47
N TRP A 736 67.87 22.91 17.56
CA TRP A 736 67.70 21.93 16.49
C TRP A 736 67.21 20.58 17.00
N GLN A 737 67.85 20.02 18.04
CA GLN A 737 67.48 18.73 18.62
C GLN A 737 66.04 18.74 19.16
N LYS A 738 65.64 19.84 19.81
CA LYS A 738 64.25 20.01 20.24
C LYS A 738 63.30 20.02 19.05
N HIS A 739 63.54 20.85 18.04
CA HIS A 739 62.66 20.95 16.87
C HIS A 739 62.62 19.67 16.04
N LEU A 740 63.73 18.96 15.88
CA LEU A 740 63.75 17.64 15.22
C LEU A 740 62.93 16.61 15.99
N THR A 741 62.97 16.66 17.33
CA THR A 741 62.14 15.80 18.18
C THR A 741 60.66 16.14 18.03
N GLU A 742 60.28 17.42 18.08
CA GLU A 742 58.90 17.86 17.86
C GLU A 742 58.40 17.50 16.45
N ILE A 743 59.21 17.70 15.41
CA ILE A 743 58.90 17.31 14.03
C ILE A 743 58.64 15.79 13.95
N ASN A 744 59.50 14.97 14.55
CA ASN A 744 59.31 13.52 14.56
C ASN A 744 58.06 13.11 15.37
N ASN A 745 57.77 13.77 16.49
CA ASN A 745 56.60 13.49 17.31
C ASN A 745 55.31 13.81 16.55
N GLU A 746 55.18 15.03 16.03
CA GLU A 746 53.99 15.47 15.29
C GLU A 746 53.81 14.66 13.99
N PHE A 747 54.90 14.32 13.30
CA PHE A 747 54.83 13.42 12.14
C PHE A 747 54.36 12.01 12.52
N ASN A 748 54.83 11.45 13.64
CA ASN A 748 54.38 10.13 14.10
C ASN A 748 52.89 10.14 14.48
N ILE A 749 52.40 11.20 15.12
CA ILE A 749 50.98 11.39 15.43
C ILE A 749 50.17 11.45 14.14
N LEU A 750 50.62 12.24 13.16
CA LEU A 750 49.94 12.34 11.86
C LEU A 750 49.94 11.01 11.10
N ARG A 751 51.05 10.25 11.18
CA ARG A 751 51.22 8.93 10.57
C ARG A 751 50.20 7.92 11.10
N ASP A 752 49.84 8.00 12.37
CA ASP A 752 48.87 7.08 12.97
C ASP A 752 47.46 7.19 12.35
N PHE A 753 47.20 8.25 11.57
CA PHE A 753 45.93 8.44 10.85
C PHE A 753 45.91 7.86 9.43
N PHE A 754 46.99 7.26 8.92
CA PHE A 754 47.06 6.70 7.56
C PHE A 754 47.35 5.19 7.58
N ASP A 755 46.62 4.40 6.79
CA ASP A 755 46.89 2.98 6.60
C ASP A 755 48.11 2.80 5.69
N TYR A 756 49.12 2.06 6.16
CA TYR A 756 50.35 1.78 5.40
C TYR A 756 50.24 0.48 4.58
N PRO A 757 50.13 0.55 3.24
CA PRO A 757 50.84 -0.35 2.37
C PRO A 757 52.28 0.19 2.20
N GLU A 758 53.29 -0.68 2.10
CA GLU A 758 54.73 -0.35 1.97
C GLU A 758 55.12 0.53 0.74
N LYS A 759 54.22 1.31 0.14
CA LYS A 759 54.41 1.87 -1.22
C LYS A 759 53.99 3.32 -1.49
N ILE A 760 53.58 4.13 -0.52
CA ILE A 760 53.19 5.52 -0.84
C ILE A 760 53.86 6.55 0.09
N ILE A 761 55.19 6.66 -0.06
CA ILE A 761 55.89 7.91 -0.40
C ILE A 761 56.96 7.46 -1.40
N ASN A 762 56.98 8.06 -2.60
CA ASN A 762 57.76 7.65 -3.78
C ASN A 762 58.91 6.63 -3.55
N GLY A 763 58.61 5.35 -3.78
CA GLY A 763 59.56 4.39 -4.35
C GLY A 763 60.95 4.28 -3.73
N SER A 764 61.10 4.34 -2.41
CA SER A 764 62.31 3.88 -1.72
C SER A 764 62.03 3.65 -0.24
N ASN A 765 62.71 2.68 0.38
CA ASN A 765 62.78 2.49 1.85
C ASN A 765 63.50 3.68 2.51
N SER A 766 63.02 4.89 2.28
CA SER A 766 63.64 6.11 2.76
C SER A 766 62.94 6.51 4.05
N TYR A 767 63.69 6.56 5.14
CA TYR A 767 63.24 7.16 6.40
C TYR A 767 62.62 8.54 6.13
N PHE A 768 61.59 8.96 6.88
CA PHE A 768 60.94 10.29 6.74
C PHE A 768 61.93 11.45 6.56
N GLN A 769 63.13 11.28 7.11
CA GLN A 769 64.24 12.22 7.02
C GLN A 769 64.74 12.47 5.58
N ASN A 770 64.45 11.60 4.63
CA ASN A 770 65.00 11.59 3.27
C ASN A 770 64.01 12.12 2.22
N ILE A 771 62.78 12.43 2.64
CA ILE A 771 61.76 13.00 1.77
C ILE A 771 62.13 14.48 1.50
N PRO A 772 62.01 14.97 0.26
CA PRO A 772 62.22 16.38 -0.03
C PRO A 772 61.30 17.27 0.81
N ILE A 773 61.85 18.30 1.44
CA ILE A 773 61.12 19.21 2.33
C ILE A 773 59.96 19.89 1.57
N ASP A 774 60.15 20.20 0.28
CA ASP A 774 59.10 20.72 -0.59
C ASP A 774 57.91 19.76 -0.75
N GLU A 775 58.17 18.44 -0.83
CA GLU A 775 57.10 17.44 -0.90
C GLU A 775 56.33 17.35 0.43
N ILE A 776 57.03 17.49 1.57
CA ILE A 776 56.40 17.50 2.89
C ILE A 776 55.54 18.77 3.07
N GLU A 777 56.06 19.94 2.74
CA GLU A 777 55.31 21.21 2.84
C GLU A 777 54.07 21.19 1.95
N ASN A 778 54.20 20.74 0.69
CA ASN A 778 53.06 20.62 -0.23
C ASN A 778 52.03 19.60 0.26
N PHE A 779 52.47 18.47 0.83
CA PHE A 779 51.56 17.50 1.45
C PHE A 779 50.81 18.11 2.64
N LEU A 780 51.48 18.81 3.55
CA LEU A 780 50.85 19.42 4.73
C LEU A 780 49.86 20.52 4.35
N GLU A 781 50.22 21.36 3.37
CA GLU A 781 49.33 22.38 2.83
C GLU A 781 48.08 21.76 2.18
N THR A 782 48.27 20.73 1.35
CA THR A 782 47.16 19.99 0.74
C THR A 782 46.30 19.29 1.80
N ALA A 783 46.92 18.61 2.76
CA ALA A 783 46.23 17.91 3.84
C ALA A 783 45.38 18.85 4.70
N ALA A 784 45.90 20.03 5.05
CA ALA A 784 45.15 21.06 5.78
C ALA A 784 43.97 21.60 4.96
N ASN A 785 44.20 21.96 3.71
CA ASN A 785 43.17 22.53 2.82
C ASN A 785 42.05 21.54 2.50
N GLU A 786 42.37 20.24 2.44
CA GLU A 786 41.42 19.17 2.14
C GLU A 786 40.71 18.58 3.38
N LEU A 787 40.89 19.12 4.59
CA LEU A 787 40.23 18.57 5.80
C LEU A 787 38.70 18.56 5.73
N ASP A 788 38.10 19.54 5.06
CA ASP A 788 36.65 19.54 4.85
C ASP A 788 36.24 18.49 3.80
N LEU A 789 37.06 18.28 2.76
CA LEU A 789 36.90 17.19 1.80
C LEU A 789 37.08 15.81 2.44
N PHE A 790 37.91 15.70 3.48
CA PHE A 790 38.06 14.46 4.23
C PHE A 790 36.76 14.05 4.92
N ARG A 791 36.05 15.00 5.54
CA ARG A 791 34.75 14.73 6.12
C ARG A 791 33.77 14.23 5.07
N GLU A 792 33.72 14.87 3.90
CA GLU A 792 32.90 14.43 2.78
C GLU A 792 33.27 13.02 2.30
N TRP A 793 34.56 12.70 2.22
CA TRP A 793 35.06 11.37 1.89
C TRP A 793 34.62 10.31 2.91
N LEU A 794 34.67 10.60 4.22
CA LEU A 794 34.22 9.68 5.26
C LEU A 794 32.71 9.45 5.21
N ASP A 795 31.92 10.50 4.99
CA ASP A 795 30.48 10.37 4.83
C ASP A 795 30.12 9.58 3.56
N TYR A 796 30.85 9.80 2.46
CA TYR A 796 30.78 8.99 1.24
C TYR A 796 31.06 7.50 1.53
N GLN A 797 32.20 7.18 2.16
CA GLN A 797 32.58 5.81 2.51
C GLN A 797 31.57 5.14 3.44
N LYS A 798 31.05 5.87 4.43
CA LYS A 798 30.02 5.37 5.34
C LYS A 798 28.74 5.00 4.60
N ASN A 799 28.24 5.88 3.72
CA ASN A 799 27.03 5.62 2.93
C ASN A 799 27.24 4.47 1.93
N LEU A 800 28.42 4.39 1.30
CA LEU A 800 28.80 3.31 0.39
C LEU A 800 28.79 1.96 1.11
N ASN A 801 29.51 1.85 2.22
CA ASN A 801 29.57 0.64 3.05
C ASN A 801 28.19 0.19 3.56
N GLN A 802 27.29 1.13 3.87
CA GLN A 802 25.93 0.81 4.27
C GLN A 802 25.14 0.16 3.12
N LEU A 803 25.24 0.69 1.90
CA LEU A 803 24.60 0.12 0.72
C LEU A 803 25.20 -1.24 0.32
N GLU A 804 26.51 -1.41 0.44
CA GLU A 804 27.18 -2.70 0.23
C GLU A 804 26.71 -3.74 1.24
N ARG A 805 26.58 -3.40 2.53
CA ARG A 805 25.99 -4.31 3.54
C ARG A 805 24.54 -4.69 3.26
N MET A 806 23.80 -3.87 2.50
CA MET A 806 22.46 -4.23 2.02
C MET A 806 22.50 -5.18 0.81
N GLY A 807 23.67 -5.43 0.20
CA GLY A 807 23.87 -6.30 -0.95
C GLY A 807 23.76 -5.56 -2.30
N LEU A 808 24.09 -4.27 -2.33
CA LEU A 808 23.98 -3.42 -3.52
C LEU A 808 25.32 -3.16 -4.24
N GLU A 809 26.32 -4.00 -4.01
CA GLU A 809 27.65 -3.87 -4.63
C GLU A 809 27.55 -3.86 -6.16
N SER A 810 26.80 -4.81 -6.72
CA SER A 810 26.59 -4.90 -8.17
C SER A 810 25.90 -3.67 -8.76
N PHE A 811 25.01 -3.01 -8.01
CA PHE A 811 24.36 -1.78 -8.45
C PHE A 811 25.36 -0.61 -8.44
N LEU A 812 26.14 -0.49 -7.36
CA LEU A 812 27.15 0.55 -7.19
C LEU A 812 28.24 0.48 -8.26
N ASP A 813 28.71 -0.72 -8.61
CA ASP A 813 29.70 -0.89 -9.68
C ASP A 813 29.13 -0.46 -11.04
N LYS A 814 27.89 -0.86 -11.33
CA LYS A 814 27.24 -0.52 -12.60
C LYS A 814 26.86 0.94 -12.72
N ILE A 815 26.54 1.62 -11.61
CA ILE A 815 26.26 3.05 -11.64
C ILE A 815 27.55 3.88 -11.77
N LYS A 816 28.68 3.41 -11.24
CA LYS A 816 30.00 4.02 -11.48
C LYS A 816 30.38 3.98 -12.95
N GLU A 817 30.09 2.88 -13.64
CA GLU A 817 30.35 2.69 -15.08
C GLU A 817 29.33 3.39 -15.98
N SER A 818 28.12 3.67 -15.50
CA SER A 818 27.01 4.22 -16.30
C SER A 818 27.07 5.74 -16.49
N ASP A 819 26.60 6.24 -17.63
CA ASP A 819 26.45 7.69 -17.91
C ASP A 819 25.15 8.30 -17.34
N ALA A 820 24.37 7.53 -16.57
CA ALA A 820 23.11 8.00 -16.00
C ALA A 820 23.32 9.17 -15.01
N SER A 821 22.52 10.23 -15.17
CA SER A 821 22.52 11.39 -14.27
C SER A 821 22.30 10.98 -12.80
N PRO A 822 23.03 11.57 -11.83
CA PRO A 822 22.86 11.27 -10.41
C PRO A 822 21.43 11.44 -9.90
N SER A 823 20.70 12.41 -10.46
CA SER A 823 19.31 12.70 -10.08
C SER A 823 18.33 11.54 -10.32
N VAL A 824 18.67 10.56 -11.16
CA VAL A 824 17.79 9.42 -11.49
C VAL A 824 18.24 8.10 -10.89
N TRP A 825 19.32 8.07 -10.10
CA TRP A 825 19.89 6.83 -9.57
C TRP A 825 18.93 6.07 -8.65
N SER A 826 18.21 6.77 -7.77
CA SER A 826 17.22 6.16 -6.89
C SER A 826 16.02 5.59 -7.68
N THR A 827 15.59 6.28 -8.74
CA THR A 827 14.56 5.79 -9.68
C THR A 827 15.02 4.55 -10.45
N ILE A 828 16.27 4.51 -10.93
CA ILE A 828 16.87 3.34 -11.61
C ILE A 828 16.89 2.13 -10.66
N PHE A 829 17.34 2.36 -9.42
CA PHE A 829 17.38 1.31 -8.40
C PHE A 829 15.98 0.76 -8.11
N GLU A 830 15.00 1.63 -7.84
CA GLU A 830 13.62 1.25 -7.53
C GLU A 830 12.96 0.49 -8.70
N LYS A 831 13.17 0.94 -9.94
CA LYS A 831 12.68 0.27 -11.14
C LYS A 831 13.21 -1.16 -11.23
N LYS A 832 14.51 -1.37 -11.02
CA LYS A 832 15.10 -2.72 -11.03
C LYS A 832 14.67 -3.55 -9.82
N PHE A 833 14.51 -2.94 -8.66
CA PHE A 833 13.99 -3.59 -7.46
C PHE A 833 12.61 -4.22 -7.71
N TYR A 834 11.64 -3.45 -8.21
CA TYR A 834 10.31 -3.98 -8.53
C TYR A 834 10.35 -4.99 -9.70
N TYR A 835 11.23 -4.80 -10.68
CA TYR A 835 11.41 -5.75 -11.77
C TYR A 835 11.87 -7.12 -11.27
N TYR A 836 12.90 -7.17 -10.41
CA TYR A 836 13.36 -8.43 -9.83
C TYR A 836 12.33 -9.09 -8.92
N TRP A 837 11.53 -8.30 -8.20
CA TRP A 837 10.39 -8.82 -7.46
C TRP A 837 9.34 -9.45 -8.38
N LEU A 838 9.02 -8.80 -9.50
CA LEU A 838 8.08 -9.33 -10.49
C LEU A 838 8.62 -10.62 -11.14
N GLN A 839 9.91 -10.68 -11.47
CA GLN A 839 10.55 -11.91 -11.97
C GLN A 839 10.49 -13.04 -10.94
N TYR A 840 10.81 -12.75 -9.67
CA TYR A 840 10.67 -13.73 -8.60
C TYR A 840 9.23 -14.27 -8.48
N ILE A 841 8.23 -13.40 -8.63
CA ILE A 841 6.82 -13.83 -8.63
C ILE A 841 6.52 -14.75 -9.83
N TYR A 842 7.00 -14.43 -11.03
CA TYR A 842 6.85 -15.31 -12.19
C TYR A 842 7.54 -16.66 -12.00
N ASP A 843 8.73 -16.68 -11.42
CA ASP A 843 9.49 -17.90 -11.13
C ASP A 843 8.76 -18.80 -10.12
N ASN A 844 7.90 -18.22 -9.28
CA ASN A 844 7.13 -18.93 -8.26
C ASN A 844 5.62 -19.04 -8.56
N SER A 845 5.16 -18.58 -9.73
CA SER A 845 3.78 -18.76 -10.21
C SER A 845 3.73 -19.16 -11.68
N THR A 846 3.36 -20.42 -11.92
CA THR A 846 3.16 -20.97 -13.26
C THR A 846 2.02 -20.29 -14.01
N GLU A 847 0.97 -19.87 -13.30
CA GLU A 847 -0.21 -19.24 -13.86
C GLU A 847 0.10 -17.85 -14.40
N LEU A 848 0.78 -17.00 -13.61
CA LEU A 848 1.20 -15.69 -14.08
C LEU A 848 2.22 -15.81 -15.21
N ARG A 849 3.13 -16.79 -15.15
CA ARG A 849 4.12 -17.02 -16.21
C ARG A 849 3.45 -17.41 -17.53
N CYS A 850 2.53 -18.37 -17.49
CA CYS A 850 1.86 -18.92 -18.68
C CYS A 850 0.61 -18.13 -19.11
N PHE A 851 0.17 -17.12 -18.35
CA PHE A 851 -0.98 -16.30 -18.71
C PHE A 851 -0.84 -15.72 -20.12
N ASN A 852 -1.88 -15.94 -20.92
CA ASN A 852 -2.05 -15.41 -22.27
C ASN A 852 -3.44 -14.78 -22.35
N SER A 853 -3.48 -13.48 -22.66
CA SER A 853 -4.70 -12.67 -22.71
C SER A 853 -5.76 -13.23 -23.68
N LYS A 854 -5.34 -13.73 -24.85
CA LYS A 854 -6.22 -14.30 -25.85
C LYS A 854 -6.88 -15.60 -25.39
N ILE A 855 -6.09 -16.54 -24.85
CA ILE A 855 -6.62 -17.80 -24.28
C ILE A 855 -7.59 -17.50 -23.13
N HIS A 856 -7.30 -16.48 -22.33
CA HIS A 856 -8.15 -16.07 -21.23
C HIS A 856 -9.48 -15.46 -21.71
N GLU A 857 -9.48 -14.56 -22.70
CA GLU A 857 -10.71 -14.04 -23.33
C GLU A 857 -11.50 -15.13 -24.06
N ASP A 858 -10.84 -16.11 -24.70
CA ASP A 858 -11.52 -17.26 -25.29
C ASP A 858 -12.23 -18.09 -24.20
N THR A 859 -11.62 -18.22 -23.02
CA THR A 859 -12.23 -18.89 -21.85
C THR A 859 -13.45 -18.11 -21.35
N ILE A 860 -13.37 -16.78 -21.27
CA ILE A 860 -14.51 -15.90 -20.92
C ILE A 860 -15.63 -15.99 -21.97
N THR A 861 -15.27 -16.05 -23.24
CA THR A 861 -16.22 -16.13 -24.35
C THR A 861 -16.97 -17.46 -24.32
N LYS A 862 -16.27 -18.58 -24.14
CA LYS A 862 -16.88 -19.89 -23.91
C LYS A 862 -17.80 -19.90 -22.70
N PHE A 863 -17.39 -19.21 -21.63
CA PHE A 863 -18.20 -19.06 -20.41
C PHE A 863 -19.44 -18.16 -20.59
N SER A 864 -19.46 -17.24 -21.56
CA SER A 864 -20.52 -16.22 -21.72
C SER A 864 -21.61 -16.54 -22.74
N GLN A 865 -21.38 -17.40 -23.74
CA GLN A 865 -22.25 -17.56 -24.92
C GLN A 865 -23.54 -18.40 -24.76
N CYS A 866 -24.14 -18.48 -23.57
CA CYS A 866 -25.40 -19.20 -23.35
C CYS A 866 -26.65 -18.25 -23.21
N LYS A 867 -27.50 -18.20 -24.27
CA LYS A 867 -28.94 -17.77 -24.44
C LYS A 867 -29.36 -16.27 -24.75
N LYS A 868 -30.44 -16.04 -25.58
CA LYS A 868 -30.94 -14.75 -26.21
C LYS A 868 -32.45 -14.41 -25.93
N GLY A 869 -32.89 -13.09 -25.87
CA GLY A 869 -34.29 -12.67 -26.22
C GLY A 869 -35.01 -11.32 -25.80
N GLN A 870 -34.56 -10.44 -24.88
CA GLN A 870 -35.33 -9.25 -24.36
C GLN A 870 -34.40 -8.02 -24.04
N ASN A 871 -34.91 -6.78 -23.84
CA ASN A 871 -34.12 -5.65 -23.28
C ASN A 871 -34.13 -5.68 -21.76
N ILE A 872 -33.37 -6.65 -21.24
CA ILE A 872 -33.40 -7.06 -19.84
C ILE A 872 -32.87 -5.95 -18.92
N LYS A 873 -32.11 -4.95 -19.40
CA LYS A 873 -31.55 -3.91 -18.51
C LYS A 873 -32.51 -2.87 -18.02
N GLU A 874 -33.31 -2.34 -18.93
CA GLU A 874 -34.32 -1.39 -18.50
C GLU A 874 -35.27 -2.06 -17.54
N ILE A 875 -35.52 -3.34 -17.75
CA ILE A 875 -36.33 -4.16 -16.86
C ILE A 875 -35.65 -4.27 -15.48
N GLU A 876 -34.42 -4.76 -15.42
CA GLU A 876 -33.62 -4.84 -14.19
C GLU A 876 -33.55 -3.47 -13.48
N LYS A 877 -33.37 -2.35 -14.19
CA LYS A 877 -33.23 -1.01 -13.60
C LYS A 877 -34.54 -0.37 -13.15
N VAL A 878 -35.63 -0.53 -13.90
CA VAL A 878 -36.97 -0.06 -13.49
C VAL A 878 -37.42 -0.76 -12.24
N THR A 879 -37.15 -2.06 -12.20
CA THR A 879 -37.48 -2.87 -11.06
C THR A 879 -36.54 -2.60 -9.89
N GLU A 880 -35.31 -2.13 -10.17
CA GLU A 880 -34.38 -1.51 -9.21
C GLU A 880 -34.88 -0.24 -8.60
N LEU A 881 -35.47 0.64 -9.38
CA LEU A 881 -35.97 1.87 -8.83
C LEU A 881 -37.29 1.65 -8.12
N ALA A 882 -38.08 0.69 -8.63
CA ALA A 882 -39.41 0.38 -8.12
C ALA A 882 -39.36 0.05 -6.68
N LEU A 883 -38.40 -0.79 -6.42
CA LEU A 883 -38.29 -1.41 -5.16
C LEU A 883 -37.64 -0.33 -4.24
N CYS A 884 -36.81 0.62 -4.75
CA CYS A 884 -35.88 1.51 -4.01
C CYS A 884 -36.70 2.56 -3.36
N HIS A 885 -37.61 3.05 -4.18
CA HIS A 885 -38.79 3.72 -3.75
C HIS A 885 -39.54 2.99 -2.63
N VAL A 886 -39.77 1.68 -2.73
CA VAL A 886 -40.49 0.96 -1.68
C VAL A 886 -39.68 0.79 -0.40
N GLN A 887 -38.43 0.36 -0.44
CA GLN A 887 -37.63 0.24 0.78
C GLN A 887 -37.29 1.58 1.45
N GLN A 888 -37.18 2.66 0.67
CA GLN A 888 -36.77 3.97 1.20
C GLN A 888 -37.94 4.93 1.43
N ASN A 889 -39.06 4.74 0.73
CA ASN A 889 -40.21 5.64 0.73
C ASN A 889 -41.53 4.85 0.71
N ILE A 890 -41.61 3.75 1.46
CA ILE A 890 -42.75 2.83 1.42
C ILE A 890 -44.14 3.46 1.63
N ASN A 891 -44.18 4.59 2.31
CA ASN A 891 -45.41 5.31 2.60
C ASN A 891 -45.93 6.10 1.39
N LEU A 892 -45.02 6.49 0.50
CA LEU A 892 -45.32 7.17 -0.75
C LEU A 892 -45.68 6.11 -1.78
N SER A 893 -46.85 6.14 -2.38
CA SER A 893 -47.23 5.33 -3.55
C SER A 893 -46.24 5.44 -4.72
N LEU A 894 -46.09 4.43 -5.57
CA LEU A 894 -45.27 4.42 -6.77
C LEU A 894 -45.96 3.72 -7.92
N GLY A 895 -46.12 4.39 -9.05
CA GLY A 895 -46.61 3.77 -10.28
C GLY A 895 -45.50 3.58 -11.29
N ILE A 896 -45.60 2.59 -12.15
CA ILE A 896 -44.59 2.27 -13.15
C ILE A 896 -45.24 2.14 -14.50
N ILE A 897 -44.69 2.87 -15.46
CA ILE A 897 -45.36 3.05 -16.73
C ILE A 897 -44.40 2.69 -17.84
N ALA A 898 -44.63 1.53 -18.48
CA ALA A 898 -43.80 1.07 -19.58
C ALA A 898 -44.36 1.48 -20.95
N PHE A 899 -43.51 1.78 -21.93
CA PHE A 899 -44.00 2.24 -23.24
C PHE A 899 -44.45 1.11 -24.16
N SER A 900 -44.27 -0.15 -23.80
CA SER A 900 -44.75 -1.28 -24.61
C SER A 900 -45.43 -2.31 -23.75
N LYS A 901 -46.37 -3.08 -24.31
CA LYS A 901 -47.01 -4.18 -23.57
C LYS A 901 -46.04 -5.32 -23.31
N LYS A 902 -45.10 -5.63 -24.22
CA LYS A 902 -44.09 -6.68 -24.00
C LYS A 902 -43.06 -6.27 -22.94
N GLN A 903 -42.67 -5.00 -22.89
CA GLN A 903 -41.80 -4.46 -21.85
C GLN A 903 -42.57 -4.29 -20.54
N ALA A 904 -43.81 -3.80 -20.56
CA ALA A 904 -44.69 -3.78 -19.38
C ALA A 904 -44.82 -5.18 -18.84
N SER A 905 -45.25 -6.18 -19.62
CA SER A 905 -45.32 -7.59 -19.22
C SER A 905 -43.96 -8.27 -19.00
N ALA A 906 -42.85 -7.54 -19.14
CA ALA A 906 -41.54 -8.01 -18.71
C ALA A 906 -41.04 -7.24 -17.49
N ILE A 907 -41.50 -6.00 -17.26
CA ILE A 907 -41.25 -5.14 -16.11
C ILE A 907 -42.23 -5.42 -15.01
N GLN A 908 -43.53 -5.38 -15.29
CA GLN A 908 -44.60 -5.97 -14.51
C GLN A 908 -44.07 -7.31 -14.09
N LYS A 909 -43.86 -8.25 -15.03
CA LYS A 909 -43.33 -9.56 -14.71
C LYS A 909 -42.03 -9.48 -13.94
N LYS A 910 -41.06 -8.60 -14.19
CA LYS A 910 -39.85 -8.50 -13.35
C LYS A 910 -40.06 -7.86 -11.98
N ILE A 911 -41.04 -6.97 -11.80
CA ILE A 911 -41.38 -6.22 -10.58
C ILE A 911 -42.22 -7.09 -9.73
N GLU A 912 -43.30 -7.61 -10.30
CA GLU A 912 -43.89 -8.85 -9.92
C GLU A 912 -42.76 -9.75 -9.43
N GLU A 913 -41.77 -10.03 -10.29
CA GLU A 913 -40.72 -11.01 -10.04
C GLU A 913 -39.57 -10.39 -9.25
N LEU A 914 -39.91 -9.40 -8.45
CA LEU A 914 -39.11 -8.74 -7.45
C LEU A 914 -39.93 -8.41 -6.17
N SER A 915 -41.26 -8.39 -6.30
CA SER A 915 -42.33 -8.25 -5.32
C SER A 915 -42.63 -9.59 -4.66
N GLN A 916 -41.95 -10.68 -5.01
CA GLN A 916 -42.19 -11.98 -4.35
C GLN A 916 -41.24 -12.20 -3.19
N ASP A 917 -40.05 -11.57 -3.22
CA ASP A 917 -39.07 -11.67 -2.13
C ASP A 917 -38.79 -10.32 -1.46
N ASN A 918 -39.48 -9.25 -1.85
CA ASN A 918 -39.62 -8.10 -0.95
C ASN A 918 -41.02 -8.09 -0.43
N ASP A 919 -41.22 -8.28 0.86
CA ASP A 919 -42.55 -8.11 1.43
C ASP A 919 -42.98 -6.65 1.39
N GLU A 920 -42.04 -5.72 1.51
CA GLU A 920 -42.32 -4.30 1.33
C GLU A 920 -42.70 -3.98 -0.14
N LEU A 921 -41.89 -4.32 -1.17
CA LEU A 921 -42.27 -4.16 -2.60
C LEU A 921 -43.50 -4.94 -2.94
N ALA A 922 -43.65 -6.17 -2.45
CA ALA A 922 -44.90 -6.90 -2.52
C ALA A 922 -45.94 -5.94 -2.00
N GLU A 923 -45.93 -5.63 -0.70
CA GLU A 923 -46.89 -4.85 0.09
C GLU A 923 -47.17 -3.44 -0.44
N PHE A 924 -46.31 -3.02 -1.34
CA PHE A 924 -46.47 -1.85 -2.14
C PHE A 924 -47.09 -2.12 -3.53
N CYS A 925 -46.71 -3.19 -4.25
CA CYS A 925 -47.05 -3.59 -5.63
C CYS A 925 -48.23 -4.55 -5.88
N ARG A 926 -49.04 -4.92 -4.87
CA ARG A 926 -50.37 -5.60 -5.04
C ARG A 926 -51.09 -4.94 -6.21
N ASP A 927 -51.88 -5.73 -6.93
CA ASP A 927 -52.67 -5.38 -8.13
C ASP A 927 -53.78 -4.37 -7.81
N ASP A 928 -53.88 -4.13 -6.52
CA ASP A 928 -54.97 -3.55 -5.81
C ASP A 928 -54.49 -2.58 -4.74
N SER A 929 -53.17 -2.51 -4.59
CA SER A 929 -52.55 -1.35 -4.00
C SER A 929 -52.85 -0.15 -4.88
N GLU A 930 -53.64 0.80 -4.37
CA GLU A 930 -53.63 2.15 -4.96
C GLU A 930 -52.22 2.76 -4.90
N LYS A 931 -51.35 2.19 -4.06
CA LYS A 931 -49.97 2.63 -3.94
C LYS A 931 -49.06 2.12 -5.04
N PHE A 932 -49.47 1.21 -5.92
CA PHE A 932 -48.60 0.85 -7.03
C PHE A 932 -49.31 0.23 -8.20
N PHE A 933 -48.79 0.51 -9.37
CA PHE A 933 -49.23 -0.13 -10.58
C PHE A 933 -48.02 -0.32 -11.49
N VAL A 934 -47.98 -1.40 -12.28
CA VAL A 934 -47.21 -1.38 -13.53
C VAL A 934 -48.21 -1.44 -14.67
N LYS A 935 -48.22 -0.42 -15.51
CA LYS A 935 -49.12 -0.38 -16.67
C LYS A 935 -48.35 0.06 -17.88
N ASN A 936 -48.82 -0.31 -19.06
CA ASN A 936 -48.35 0.36 -20.26
C ASN A 936 -49.07 1.72 -20.40
N LEU A 937 -48.51 2.61 -21.21
CA LEU A 937 -49.07 3.96 -21.47
C LEU A 937 -50.58 4.00 -21.81
N GLU A 938 -51.14 2.90 -22.32
CA GLU A 938 -52.56 2.81 -22.69
C GLU A 938 -53.49 2.60 -21.50
N ASN A 939 -53.00 2.02 -20.42
CA ASN A 939 -53.83 1.51 -19.33
C ASN A 939 -53.69 2.30 -18.02
N VAL A 940 -52.88 3.36 -17.98
CA VAL A 940 -52.50 4.11 -16.75
C VAL A 940 -53.43 5.28 -16.38
N GLN A 941 -54.56 5.43 -17.09
CA GLN A 941 -55.44 6.58 -16.93
C GLN A 941 -56.28 6.48 -15.66
N GLY A 942 -56.13 7.46 -14.77
CA GLY A 942 -56.87 7.53 -13.49
C GLY A 942 -56.07 7.07 -12.28
N ASP A 943 -54.91 6.43 -12.47
CA ASP A 943 -54.05 5.97 -11.38
C ASP A 943 -52.95 6.98 -11.11
N GLU A 944 -52.73 7.36 -9.86
CA GLU A 944 -51.72 8.35 -9.47
C GLU A 944 -51.01 7.92 -8.20
N ALA A 945 -49.71 8.11 -8.18
CA ALA A 945 -48.82 7.58 -7.17
C ALA A 945 -47.81 8.64 -6.73
N ASP A 946 -47.34 8.58 -5.50
CA ASP A 946 -46.42 9.55 -4.93
C ASP A 946 -45.08 9.55 -5.65
N VAL A 947 -44.69 8.45 -6.26
CA VAL A 947 -43.54 8.36 -7.14
C VAL A 947 -43.94 7.70 -8.44
N ILE A 948 -43.31 8.01 -9.56
CA ILE A 948 -43.53 7.26 -10.79
C ILE A 948 -42.20 6.79 -11.33
N ILE A 949 -42.13 5.55 -11.81
CA ILE A 949 -41.04 5.09 -12.66
C ILE A 949 -41.53 4.88 -14.08
N LEU A 950 -41.15 5.78 -14.99
CA LEU A 950 -41.39 5.54 -16.41
C LEU A 950 -40.32 4.59 -16.96
N SER A 951 -40.72 3.56 -17.71
CA SER A 951 -39.81 2.71 -18.46
C SER A 951 -40.02 2.82 -19.96
N PHE A 952 -38.95 3.12 -20.69
CA PHE A 952 -39.04 3.28 -22.13
C PHE A 952 -39.10 1.95 -22.89
N GLY A 953 -38.25 0.98 -22.57
CA GLY A 953 -38.32 -0.39 -23.08
C GLY A 953 -37.91 -0.61 -24.53
N TYR A 954 -37.52 0.43 -25.26
CA TYR A 954 -37.03 0.32 -26.62
C TYR A 954 -35.58 0.78 -26.67
N GLY A 955 -34.73 -0.08 -27.21
CA GLY A 955 -33.31 0.18 -27.38
C GLY A 955 -32.86 -0.32 -28.75
N ARG A 956 -31.58 -0.16 -29.06
CA ARG A 956 -31.01 -0.71 -30.29
C ARG A 956 -31.11 -2.24 -30.28
N ASP A 957 -31.45 -2.82 -31.42
CA ASP A 957 -31.38 -4.27 -31.60
C ASP A 957 -29.92 -4.74 -31.68
N LYS A 958 -29.72 -6.05 -31.87
CA LYS A 958 -28.38 -6.66 -31.92
C LYS A 958 -27.54 -6.23 -33.13
N GLU A 959 -28.16 -5.59 -34.11
CA GLU A 959 -27.49 -5.04 -35.31
C GLU A 959 -27.27 -3.53 -35.17
N GLY A 960 -27.52 -2.95 -33.98
CA GLY A 960 -27.35 -1.52 -33.71
C GLY A 960 -28.46 -0.66 -34.30
N LYS A 961 -29.48 -1.26 -34.91
CA LYS A 961 -30.58 -0.56 -35.54
C LYS A 961 -31.59 -0.14 -34.48
N PHE A 962 -31.95 1.13 -34.50
CA PHE A 962 -32.92 1.70 -33.57
C PHE A 962 -34.28 1.82 -34.26
N GLU A 963 -35.20 0.92 -33.91
CA GLU A 963 -36.55 0.98 -34.44
C GLU A 963 -37.35 2.12 -33.77
N ARG A 964 -37.72 3.12 -34.58
CA ARG A 964 -38.43 4.32 -34.14
C ARG A 964 -39.95 4.11 -34.00
N LYS A 965 -40.34 2.97 -33.44
CA LYS A 965 -41.74 2.56 -33.24
C LYS A 965 -41.96 2.25 -31.76
N PHE A 966 -42.22 3.28 -30.97
CA PHE A 966 -42.30 3.20 -29.50
C PHE A 966 -43.71 2.84 -29.00
N GLY A 967 -44.47 2.11 -29.82
CA GLY A 967 -45.82 1.65 -29.47
C GLY A 967 -46.80 2.79 -29.22
N PRO A 968 -47.49 2.87 -28.07
CA PRO A 968 -48.64 3.75 -27.88
C PRO A 968 -48.33 5.26 -27.89
N ILE A 969 -47.09 5.68 -27.60
CA ILE A 969 -46.73 7.11 -27.65
C ILE A 969 -46.63 7.63 -29.09
N ASN A 970 -46.37 6.74 -30.05
CA ASN A 970 -46.40 7.05 -31.48
C ASN A 970 -47.84 7.22 -32.02
N SER A 971 -48.86 6.82 -31.26
CA SER A 971 -50.27 6.85 -31.66
C SER A 971 -50.98 8.15 -31.28
N GLN A 972 -52.12 8.45 -31.92
CA GLN A 972 -52.90 9.66 -31.67
C GLN A 972 -53.37 9.72 -30.20
N GLY A 973 -53.15 10.85 -29.53
CA GLY A 973 -53.36 11.01 -28.08
C GLY A 973 -52.17 10.52 -27.23
N GLY A 974 -51.03 10.19 -27.84
CA GLY A 974 -49.80 9.77 -27.15
C GLY A 974 -49.24 10.84 -26.23
N GLU A 975 -49.35 12.11 -26.59
CA GLU A 975 -49.01 13.28 -25.76
C GLU A 975 -49.89 13.37 -24.52
N ARG A 976 -51.19 13.05 -24.66
CA ARG A 976 -52.10 12.97 -23.52
C ARG A 976 -51.77 11.79 -22.64
N ARG A 977 -51.43 10.63 -23.20
CA ARG A 977 -51.01 9.44 -22.43
C ARG A 977 -49.69 9.65 -21.70
N LEU A 978 -48.74 10.35 -22.32
CA LEU A 978 -47.49 10.74 -21.67
C LEU A 978 -47.74 11.79 -20.57
N ASN A 979 -48.48 12.86 -20.88
CA ASN A 979 -48.77 13.92 -19.93
C ASN A 979 -49.53 13.35 -18.72
N VAL A 980 -50.47 12.43 -18.96
CA VAL A 980 -51.07 11.59 -17.92
C VAL A 980 -49.96 10.86 -17.17
N ALA A 981 -49.14 10.03 -17.82
CA ALA A 981 -48.10 9.22 -17.19
C ALA A 981 -47.10 10.01 -16.31
N ILE A 982 -46.60 11.16 -16.76
CA ILE A 982 -45.61 11.96 -16.02
C ILE A 982 -46.23 12.79 -14.89
N THR A 983 -47.50 13.16 -15.02
CA THR A 983 -48.28 13.84 -13.96
C THR A 983 -48.89 12.87 -12.96
N ARG A 984 -48.67 11.57 -13.14
CA ARG A 984 -49.11 10.58 -12.16
C ARG A 984 -48.25 10.58 -10.89
N ALA A 985 -47.08 11.24 -10.87
CA ALA A 985 -46.21 11.33 -9.70
C ALA A 985 -46.60 12.48 -8.75
N LYS A 986 -46.84 12.24 -7.46
CA LYS A 986 -47.21 13.28 -6.48
C LYS A 986 -46.00 13.89 -5.74
N HIS A 987 -44.86 13.20 -5.69
CA HIS A 987 -43.64 13.57 -4.95
C HIS A 987 -42.34 13.40 -5.75
N LYS A 988 -42.16 12.32 -6.53
CA LYS A 988 -40.90 12.10 -7.29
C LYS A 988 -41.13 11.29 -8.56
N LEU A 989 -40.57 11.68 -9.69
CA LEU A 989 -40.60 10.85 -10.90
C LEU A 989 -39.19 10.42 -11.26
N ILE A 990 -39.05 9.15 -11.61
CA ILE A 990 -37.80 8.51 -11.97
C ILE A 990 -37.97 7.96 -13.38
N LEU A 991 -37.13 8.39 -14.31
CA LEU A 991 -37.20 7.92 -15.68
C LEU A 991 -36.11 6.87 -15.94
N VAL A 992 -36.50 5.74 -16.52
CA VAL A 992 -35.58 4.67 -16.92
C VAL A 992 -35.70 4.44 -18.40
N ALA A 993 -34.61 4.73 -19.10
CA ALA A 993 -34.48 4.48 -20.52
C ALA A 993 -33.06 3.98 -20.81
N SER A 994 -32.92 3.10 -21.79
CA SER A 994 -31.63 2.68 -22.36
C SER A 994 -31.23 3.57 -23.54
N ILE A 995 -31.75 4.81 -23.59
CA ILE A 995 -31.47 5.79 -24.64
C ILE A 995 -31.38 7.19 -24.02
N THR A 996 -30.77 8.14 -24.73
CA THR A 996 -30.69 9.56 -24.34
C THR A 996 -31.74 10.41 -25.05
N PRO A 997 -32.09 11.61 -24.55
CA PRO A 997 -33.09 12.47 -25.19
C PRO A 997 -32.76 12.80 -26.66
N ASP A 998 -31.48 12.95 -27.00
CA ASP A 998 -31.02 13.21 -28.37
C ASP A 998 -31.41 12.09 -29.36
N MET A 999 -31.60 10.86 -28.87
CA MET A 999 -32.04 9.73 -29.72
C MET A 999 -33.53 9.83 -30.11
N LEU A 1000 -34.29 10.73 -29.47
CA LEU A 1000 -35.70 11.03 -29.77
C LEU A 1000 -35.87 12.24 -30.72
N SER A 1001 -34.82 12.63 -31.46
CA SER A 1001 -34.82 13.78 -32.39
C SER A 1001 -35.40 13.44 -33.78
N GLY A 1002 -36.43 14.17 -34.25
CA GLY A 1002 -37.10 13.94 -35.54
C GLY A 1002 -38.61 14.29 -35.54
N VAL A 1003 -39.29 14.17 -36.70
CA VAL A 1003 -40.75 14.36 -36.80
C VAL A 1003 -41.43 13.14 -36.18
N TYR A 1004 -41.81 13.28 -34.93
CA TYR A 1004 -42.55 12.27 -34.20
C TYR A 1004 -43.93 12.77 -33.83
N SER A 1005 -44.80 11.85 -33.41
CA SER A 1005 -46.05 12.23 -32.79
C SER A 1005 -45.78 13.19 -31.64
N GLU A 1006 -46.74 14.07 -31.39
CA GLU A 1006 -46.70 15.07 -30.33
C GLU A 1006 -46.29 14.46 -28.97
N GLY A 1007 -46.65 13.20 -28.71
CA GLY A 1007 -46.25 12.48 -27.50
C GLY A 1007 -44.76 12.17 -27.37
N VAL A 1008 -44.07 11.83 -28.45
CA VAL A 1008 -42.62 11.55 -28.39
C VAL A 1008 -41.83 12.85 -28.20
N ILE A 1009 -42.30 13.95 -28.80
CA ILE A 1009 -41.69 15.28 -28.64
C ILE A 1009 -41.77 15.73 -27.18
N CYS A 1010 -42.96 15.68 -26.56
CA CYS A 1010 -43.13 16.04 -25.15
C CYS A 1010 -42.33 15.15 -24.19
N PHE A 1011 -42.06 13.88 -24.55
CA PHE A 1011 -41.25 12.98 -23.71
C PHE A 1011 -39.76 13.33 -23.75
N LYS A 1012 -39.25 13.74 -24.92
CA LYS A 1012 -37.87 14.18 -25.08
C LYS A 1012 -37.58 15.39 -24.17
N GLU A 1013 -38.43 16.42 -24.25
CA GLU A 1013 -38.29 17.65 -23.46
C GLU A 1013 -38.31 17.39 -21.94
N TYR A 1014 -39.17 16.46 -21.51
CA TYR A 1014 -39.24 16.06 -20.10
C TYR A 1014 -38.01 15.28 -19.61
N PHE A 1015 -37.39 14.47 -20.48
CA PHE A 1015 -36.19 13.69 -20.16
C PHE A 1015 -34.95 14.61 -19.98
N GLU A 1016 -34.80 15.65 -20.81
CA GLU A 1016 -33.70 16.62 -20.70
C GLU A 1016 -33.70 17.37 -19.36
N TYR A 1017 -34.89 17.74 -18.87
CA TYR A 1017 -35.06 18.44 -17.59
C TYR A 1017 -34.60 17.62 -16.37
N ILE A 1018 -34.81 16.30 -16.35
CA ILE A 1018 -34.45 15.43 -15.21
C ILE A 1018 -32.93 15.29 -15.03
N GLN A 1019 -32.16 15.27 -16.14
CA GLN A 1019 -30.70 15.12 -16.08
C GLN A 1019 -29.97 16.36 -15.51
N GLN A 1020 -30.58 17.54 -15.63
CA GLN A 1020 -29.98 18.79 -15.15
C GLN A 1020 -29.98 18.89 -13.61
N VAL A 1021 -30.96 18.29 -12.92
CA VAL A 1021 -31.16 18.37 -11.46
C VAL A 1021 -30.27 17.39 -10.66
N GLU A 1022 -29.81 16.28 -11.26
CA GLU A 1022 -28.99 15.26 -10.59
C GLU A 1022 -27.49 15.65 -10.47
N ARG A 1023 -27.02 16.55 -11.36
CA ARG A 1023 -25.63 17.06 -11.38
C ARG A 1023 -25.25 17.90 -10.15
N GLU A 1024 -26.21 18.42 -9.39
CA GLU A 1024 -25.97 19.34 -8.26
C GLU A 1024 -25.77 18.62 -6.89
N LYS A 1025 -25.96 17.29 -6.81
CA LYS A 1025 -25.83 16.49 -5.55
C LYS A 1025 -24.52 15.68 -5.42
N THR A 1026 -23.66 15.67 -6.43
CA THR A 1026 -22.52 14.74 -6.55
C THR A 1026 -21.17 15.32 -6.07
N GLU A 1027 -21.14 16.49 -5.43
CA GLU A 1027 -19.88 17.19 -5.11
C GLU A 1027 -19.18 16.74 -3.80
N GLU A 1028 -19.82 16.02 -2.87
CA GLU A 1028 -19.19 15.65 -1.57
C GLU A 1028 -18.49 14.27 -1.52
N THR A 1029 -18.82 13.32 -2.40
CA THR A 1029 -18.28 11.92 -2.34
C THR A 1029 -16.97 11.74 -3.14
N ASN A 1030 -16.62 12.71 -4.00
CA ASN A 1030 -15.46 12.63 -4.88
C ASN A 1030 -14.09 12.84 -4.18
N SER A 1031 -14.07 13.15 -2.87
CA SER A 1031 -12.83 13.43 -2.13
C SER A 1031 -12.07 12.19 -1.62
N LEU A 1032 -12.73 11.01 -1.50
CA LEU A 1032 -12.09 9.78 -1.01
C LEU A 1032 -11.65 8.81 -2.12
N ILE A 1033 -12.35 8.82 -3.28
CA ILE A 1033 -12.08 7.92 -4.42
C ILE A 1033 -10.84 8.35 -5.22
N SER A 1034 -10.47 9.63 -5.17
CA SER A 1034 -9.30 10.21 -5.86
C SER A 1034 -7.95 9.62 -5.42
N SER A 1035 -7.89 8.93 -4.28
CA SER A 1035 -6.69 8.28 -3.75
C SER A 1035 -6.40 6.88 -4.30
N SER A 1036 -7.38 6.25 -4.97
CA SER A 1036 -7.35 4.81 -5.32
C SER A 1036 -7.34 4.53 -6.83
N ASN A 1037 -6.91 5.50 -7.65
CA ASN A 1037 -6.68 5.28 -9.08
C ASN A 1037 -5.40 4.45 -9.28
N SER A 1038 -5.58 3.18 -9.66
CA SER A 1038 -4.52 2.24 -10.06
C SER A 1038 -3.48 2.90 -10.99
N LEU A 1039 -2.18 2.76 -10.68
CA LEU A 1039 -1.08 3.28 -11.50
C LEU A 1039 -1.11 2.76 -12.95
N LEU A 1040 -1.70 1.58 -13.19
CA LEU A 1040 -1.98 1.04 -14.52
C LEU A 1040 -3.01 1.90 -15.26
N VAL A 1041 -4.13 2.22 -14.60
CA VAL A 1041 -5.20 3.07 -15.17
C VAL A 1041 -4.65 4.46 -15.52
N GLN A 1042 -3.78 5.01 -14.67
CA GLN A 1042 -3.08 6.26 -14.94
C GLN A 1042 -2.14 6.15 -16.16
N ASP A 1043 -1.47 5.01 -16.36
CA ASP A 1043 -0.63 4.81 -17.56
C ASP A 1043 -1.45 4.74 -18.84
N ILE A 1044 -2.57 4.01 -18.82
CA ILE A 1044 -3.49 3.91 -19.95
C ILE A 1044 -4.07 5.29 -20.28
N ALA A 1045 -4.51 6.03 -19.25
CA ALA A 1045 -5.00 7.40 -19.40
C ALA A 1045 -3.94 8.30 -20.04
N TYR A 1046 -2.71 8.26 -19.55
CA TYR A 1046 -1.59 9.04 -20.09
C TYR A 1046 -1.31 8.69 -21.56
N ALA A 1047 -1.34 7.40 -21.92
CA ALA A 1047 -1.13 6.95 -23.29
C ALA A 1047 -2.20 7.50 -24.24
N LEU A 1048 -3.48 7.43 -23.85
CA LEU A 1048 -4.60 7.95 -24.63
C LEU A 1048 -4.57 9.49 -24.76
N GLN A 1049 -4.25 10.19 -23.66
CA GLN A 1049 -4.11 11.66 -23.65
C GLN A 1049 -3.00 12.14 -24.58
N LYS A 1050 -1.88 11.42 -24.64
CA LYS A 1050 -0.77 11.72 -25.56
C LYS A 1050 -1.20 11.65 -27.03
N GLU A 1051 -2.14 10.77 -27.35
CA GLU A 1051 -2.73 10.60 -28.68
C GLU A 1051 -3.96 11.51 -28.92
N GLY A 1052 -4.22 12.45 -27.99
CA GLY A 1052 -5.25 13.48 -28.12
C GLY A 1052 -6.66 13.03 -27.74
N TYR A 1053 -6.83 11.95 -26.96
CA TYR A 1053 -8.12 11.55 -26.41
C TYR A 1053 -8.31 12.08 -24.99
N GLU A 1054 -9.48 12.63 -24.69
CA GLU A 1054 -9.87 12.95 -23.31
C GLU A 1054 -10.44 11.71 -22.62
N VAL A 1055 -10.06 11.51 -21.37
CA VAL A 1055 -10.41 10.32 -20.58
C VAL A 1055 -10.81 10.71 -19.17
N GLU A 1056 -11.75 9.97 -18.60
CA GLU A 1056 -12.22 10.09 -17.23
C GLU A 1056 -11.99 8.76 -16.50
N THR A 1057 -11.40 8.82 -15.32
CA THR A 1057 -11.08 7.62 -14.51
C THR A 1057 -12.12 7.41 -13.43
N SER A 1058 -12.37 6.15 -13.06
CA SER A 1058 -13.29 5.79 -11.97
C SER A 1058 -14.70 6.38 -12.17
N LEU A 1059 -15.23 6.22 -13.38
CA LEU A 1059 -16.54 6.77 -13.76
C LEU A 1059 -17.68 5.96 -13.14
N GLY A 1060 -18.56 6.64 -12.40
CA GLY A 1060 -19.79 6.10 -11.82
C GLY A 1060 -19.79 6.13 -10.28
N ALA A 1061 -20.97 6.33 -9.68
CA ALA A 1061 -21.14 6.46 -8.23
C ALA A 1061 -21.31 5.12 -7.48
N SER A 1062 -21.04 3.99 -8.14
CA SER A 1062 -21.20 2.65 -7.54
C SER A 1062 -19.94 2.20 -6.80
N SER A 1063 -20.04 1.12 -6.03
CA SER A 1063 -18.87 0.45 -5.41
C SER A 1063 -17.89 -0.17 -6.42
N TYR A 1064 -18.28 -0.19 -7.72
CA TYR A 1064 -17.54 -0.79 -8.82
C TYR A 1064 -17.57 0.11 -10.09
N PRO A 1065 -16.90 1.29 -10.05
CA PRO A 1065 -16.87 2.21 -11.19
C PRO A 1065 -16.25 1.59 -12.44
N ILE A 1066 -16.48 2.19 -13.61
CA ILE A 1066 -15.70 1.87 -14.82
C ILE A 1066 -14.30 2.45 -14.62
N ASP A 1067 -13.26 1.64 -14.83
CA ASP A 1067 -11.89 2.03 -14.49
C ASP A 1067 -11.45 3.26 -15.31
N LEU A 1068 -11.74 3.28 -16.62
CA LEU A 1068 -11.51 4.44 -17.47
C LEU A 1068 -12.59 4.55 -18.55
N ALA A 1069 -13.04 5.77 -18.85
CA ALA A 1069 -13.97 6.04 -19.95
C ALA A 1069 -13.38 7.10 -20.89
N VAL A 1070 -13.39 6.82 -22.19
CA VAL A 1070 -12.88 7.72 -23.23
C VAL A 1070 -14.03 8.60 -23.72
N LYS A 1071 -13.85 9.92 -23.67
CA LYS A 1071 -14.86 10.89 -24.09
C LYS A 1071 -14.96 10.97 -25.62
N ASN A 1072 -16.17 11.21 -26.10
CA ASN A 1072 -16.43 11.44 -27.51
C ASN A 1072 -15.95 12.83 -27.92
N LYS A 1073 -15.05 12.93 -28.92
CA LYS A 1073 -14.56 14.22 -29.45
C LYS A 1073 -15.66 15.07 -30.09
N GLN A 1074 -16.71 14.44 -30.62
CA GLN A 1074 -17.80 15.11 -31.32
C GLN A 1074 -18.96 15.48 -30.39
N GLN A 1075 -19.10 14.81 -29.24
CA GLN A 1075 -20.19 15.02 -28.28
C GLN A 1075 -19.63 15.12 -26.85
N ILE A 1076 -19.54 16.36 -26.35
CA ILE A 1076 -18.85 16.73 -25.09
C ILE A 1076 -19.36 15.97 -23.84
N ASN A 1077 -20.58 15.42 -23.86
CA ASN A 1077 -21.19 14.70 -22.73
C ASN A 1077 -21.34 13.18 -22.95
N GLU A 1078 -20.77 12.62 -24.02
CA GLU A 1078 -20.85 11.18 -24.30
C GLU A 1078 -19.48 10.49 -24.17
N PHE A 1079 -19.52 9.21 -23.81
CA PHE A 1079 -18.35 8.33 -23.81
C PHE A 1079 -18.41 7.39 -25.02
N ILE A 1080 -17.29 7.28 -25.74
CA ILE A 1080 -17.14 6.38 -26.89
C ILE A 1080 -16.82 4.96 -26.44
N LEU A 1081 -15.98 4.80 -25.41
CA LEU A 1081 -15.49 3.51 -24.94
C LEU A 1081 -15.27 3.52 -23.42
N GLY A 1082 -15.76 2.50 -22.72
CA GLY A 1082 -15.34 2.17 -21.36
C GLY A 1082 -14.22 1.13 -21.40
N ILE A 1083 -13.24 1.27 -20.51
CA ILE A 1083 -12.10 0.38 -20.37
C ILE A 1083 -12.13 -0.22 -18.98
N GLU A 1084 -12.10 -1.55 -18.91
CA GLU A 1084 -11.93 -2.32 -17.68
C GLU A 1084 -10.53 -2.91 -17.61
N CYS A 1085 -9.97 -2.95 -16.41
CA CYS A 1085 -8.70 -3.59 -16.11
C CYS A 1085 -8.89 -4.78 -15.16
N ASP A 1086 -7.93 -5.69 -15.12
CA ASP A 1086 -7.78 -6.75 -14.10
C ASP A 1086 -7.26 -6.19 -12.76
N GLY A 1087 -7.77 -5.03 -12.36
CA GLY A 1087 -7.32 -4.25 -11.21
C GLY A 1087 -8.18 -4.41 -9.96
N PHE A 1088 -8.23 -3.35 -9.16
CA PHE A 1088 -8.95 -3.35 -7.89
C PHE A 1088 -10.44 -3.65 -8.07
N THR A 1089 -11.10 -3.01 -9.04
CA THR A 1089 -12.52 -3.24 -9.34
C THR A 1089 -12.78 -4.70 -9.72
N TYR A 1090 -11.91 -5.30 -10.52
CA TYR A 1090 -11.97 -6.71 -10.91
C TYR A 1090 -11.83 -7.64 -9.70
N ASN A 1091 -10.84 -7.41 -8.83
CA ASN A 1091 -10.59 -8.23 -7.65
C ASN A 1091 -11.71 -8.19 -6.59
N LYS A 1092 -12.50 -7.12 -6.53
CA LYS A 1092 -13.58 -6.99 -5.54
C LYS A 1092 -14.75 -7.95 -5.77
N TYR A 1093 -14.91 -8.45 -6.99
CA TYR A 1093 -15.96 -9.41 -7.30
C TYR A 1093 -15.49 -10.84 -6.98
N SER A 1094 -16.18 -11.46 -6.05
CA SER A 1094 -15.81 -12.76 -5.48
C SER A 1094 -15.88 -13.94 -6.46
N THR A 1095 -16.86 -13.96 -7.37
CA THR A 1095 -17.09 -15.09 -8.29
C THR A 1095 -16.66 -14.78 -9.71
N ALA A 1096 -16.25 -15.81 -10.46
CA ALA A 1096 -15.93 -15.67 -11.88
C ALA A 1096 -17.16 -15.25 -12.70
N ARG A 1097 -18.35 -15.70 -12.28
CA ARG A 1097 -19.62 -15.32 -12.91
C ARG A 1097 -19.85 -13.81 -12.86
N ASP A 1098 -19.64 -13.20 -11.69
CA ASP A 1098 -19.86 -11.77 -11.51
C ASP A 1098 -18.81 -10.94 -12.28
N ARG A 1099 -17.52 -11.30 -12.15
CA ARG A 1099 -16.39 -10.61 -12.80
C ARG A 1099 -16.42 -10.65 -14.32
N ASP A 1100 -16.58 -11.84 -14.86
CA ASP A 1100 -16.21 -12.12 -16.25
C ASP A 1100 -17.41 -12.19 -17.18
N ARG A 1101 -18.63 -12.38 -16.63
CA ARG A 1101 -19.86 -12.48 -17.42
C ARG A 1101 -20.89 -11.42 -17.03
N LEU A 1102 -21.40 -11.44 -15.80
CA LEU A 1102 -22.53 -10.60 -15.40
C LEU A 1102 -22.17 -9.12 -15.44
N ARG A 1103 -20.97 -8.71 -15.01
CA ARG A 1103 -20.56 -7.30 -15.09
C ARG A 1103 -20.54 -6.75 -16.50
N ARG A 1104 -19.86 -7.44 -17.44
CA ARG A 1104 -19.83 -7.04 -18.86
C ARG A 1104 -21.25 -6.99 -19.42
N MET A 1105 -22.06 -8.02 -19.17
CA MET A 1105 -23.48 -8.03 -19.53
C MET A 1105 -24.24 -6.84 -18.90
N VAL A 1106 -23.95 -6.46 -17.65
CA VAL A 1106 -24.55 -5.33 -16.89
C VAL A 1106 -24.00 -3.96 -17.29
N LEU A 1107 -22.92 -3.87 -18.07
CA LEU A 1107 -22.48 -2.63 -18.73
C LEU A 1107 -22.96 -2.54 -20.19
N GLU A 1108 -22.85 -3.59 -21.00
CA GLU A 1108 -23.18 -3.57 -22.44
C GLU A 1108 -24.64 -3.25 -22.77
N LYS A 1109 -25.54 -3.99 -22.15
CA LYS A 1109 -27.01 -3.83 -22.19
C LYS A 1109 -27.45 -2.41 -21.56
N MET A 1110 -26.51 -1.56 -21.05
CA MET A 1110 -26.64 -0.13 -20.59
C MET A 1110 -25.98 0.78 -21.66
N ASN A 1111 -25.71 0.22 -22.83
CA ASN A 1111 -25.04 0.80 -23.99
C ASN A 1111 -23.57 1.20 -23.81
N TRP A 1112 -22.88 0.67 -22.80
CA TRP A 1112 -21.43 0.79 -22.72
C TRP A 1112 -20.77 -0.16 -23.73
N GLN A 1113 -19.92 0.40 -24.60
CA GLN A 1113 -18.92 -0.41 -25.30
C GLN A 1113 -17.76 -0.61 -24.32
N ILE A 1114 -17.48 -1.85 -23.93
CA ILE A 1114 -16.43 -2.18 -22.95
C ILE A 1114 -15.28 -2.89 -23.63
N HIS A 1115 -14.07 -2.37 -23.48
CA HIS A 1115 -12.83 -3.03 -23.83
C HIS A 1115 -12.06 -3.41 -22.57
N ARG A 1116 -11.51 -4.63 -22.51
CA ARG A 1116 -10.78 -5.10 -21.34
C ARG A 1116 -9.28 -5.11 -21.62
N ILE A 1117 -8.49 -4.57 -20.69
CA ILE A 1117 -7.04 -4.52 -20.74
C ILE A 1117 -6.47 -5.36 -19.58
N TRP A 1118 -5.57 -6.27 -19.91
CA TRP A 1118 -4.90 -7.12 -18.93
C TRP A 1118 -3.55 -6.51 -18.53
N SER A 1119 -3.31 -6.33 -17.23
CA SER A 1119 -2.12 -5.66 -16.67
C SER A 1119 -0.80 -6.24 -17.18
N LYS A 1120 -0.70 -7.58 -17.26
CA LYS A 1120 0.48 -8.27 -17.80
C LYS A 1120 0.71 -7.96 -19.27
N GLU A 1121 -0.34 -7.99 -20.08
CA GLU A 1121 -0.27 -7.74 -21.52
C GLU A 1121 0.11 -6.27 -21.79
N TRP A 1122 -0.50 -5.35 -21.04
CA TRP A 1122 -0.18 -3.93 -21.10
C TRP A 1122 1.27 -3.65 -20.71
N TYR A 1123 1.80 -4.33 -19.69
CA TYR A 1123 3.19 -4.16 -19.26
C TYR A 1123 4.21 -4.69 -20.30
N HIS A 1124 4.01 -5.89 -20.84
CA HIS A 1124 4.98 -6.51 -21.76
C HIS A 1124 4.86 -6.00 -23.21
N ASN A 1125 3.63 -5.75 -23.67
CA ASN A 1125 3.32 -5.41 -25.07
C ASN A 1125 2.63 -4.04 -25.20
N ARG A 1126 3.04 -3.08 -24.36
CA ARG A 1126 2.41 -1.75 -24.22
C ARG A 1126 2.08 -1.08 -25.55
N GLU A 1127 3.07 -0.93 -26.44
CA GLU A 1127 2.89 -0.23 -27.73
C GLU A 1127 1.89 -0.96 -28.64
N VAL A 1128 1.86 -2.30 -28.60
CA VAL A 1128 0.88 -3.09 -29.36
C VAL A 1128 -0.53 -2.86 -28.81
N GLN A 1129 -0.69 -2.86 -27.49
CA GLN A 1129 -1.98 -2.61 -26.84
C GLN A 1129 -2.50 -1.19 -27.09
N ILE A 1130 -1.61 -0.19 -27.08
CA ILE A 1130 -1.97 1.19 -27.46
C ILE A 1130 -2.50 1.20 -28.90
N ASN A 1131 -1.79 0.59 -29.85
CA ASN A 1131 -2.23 0.58 -31.25
C ASN A 1131 -3.59 -0.10 -31.43
N LEU A 1132 -3.83 -1.25 -30.79
CA LEU A 1132 -5.12 -1.93 -30.81
C LEU A 1132 -6.25 -1.05 -30.25
N LEU A 1133 -5.98 -0.35 -29.15
CA LEU A 1133 -6.94 0.54 -28.52
C LEU A 1133 -7.27 1.75 -29.41
N LEU A 1134 -6.26 2.33 -30.07
CA LEU A 1134 -6.44 3.44 -31.01
C LEU A 1134 -7.19 3.01 -32.27
N GLU A 1135 -6.93 1.81 -32.79
CA GLU A 1135 -7.69 1.26 -33.91
C GLU A 1135 -9.17 1.06 -33.56
N LEU A 1136 -9.45 0.51 -32.36
CA LEU A 1136 -10.81 0.36 -31.86
C LEU A 1136 -11.51 1.71 -31.69
N LEU A 1137 -10.83 2.70 -31.11
CA LEU A 1137 -11.38 4.04 -30.94
C LEU A 1137 -11.69 4.70 -32.28
N LYS A 1138 -10.80 4.60 -33.27
CA LYS A 1138 -11.05 5.09 -34.64
C LYS A 1138 -12.26 4.42 -35.28
N GLN A 1139 -12.43 3.12 -35.11
CA GLN A 1139 -13.60 2.40 -35.62
C GLN A 1139 -14.90 2.88 -34.96
N LEU A 1140 -14.88 3.08 -33.64
CA LEU A 1140 -16.05 3.55 -32.87
C LEU A 1140 -16.39 5.01 -33.18
N GLU A 1141 -15.39 5.87 -33.42
CA GLU A 1141 -15.57 7.27 -33.86
C GLU A 1141 -16.16 7.38 -35.28
N VAL A 1142 -16.06 6.34 -36.12
CA VAL A 1142 -16.69 6.30 -37.45
C VAL A 1142 -18.14 5.78 -37.38
N GLN A 1143 -18.45 4.94 -36.39
CA GLN A 1143 -19.77 4.33 -36.20
C GLN A 1143 -20.76 5.21 -35.42
N LYS A 1144 -20.25 6.08 -34.55
CA LYS A 1144 -21.02 7.08 -33.78
C LYS A 1144 -20.90 8.43 -34.45
#